data_AF-A0A0G1D6H8-F1
#
_entry.id   AF-A0A0G1D6H8-F1
#
_cell.length_a   1.000
_cell.length_b   1.000
_cell.length_c   1.000
_cell.angle_alpha   90.00
_cell.angle_beta   90.00
_cell.angle_gamma   90.00
#
_symmetry.space_group_name_H-M   'P 1'
#
loop_
_entity.id
_entity.type
_entity.pdbx_description
1 polymer ?
#
loop_
_entity_poly.entity_id
_entity_poly.type
_entity_poly.pdbx_seq_one_letter_code
_entity_poly.pdbx_strand_id
1 'polypeptide(L)'
;MAEENIALVTPQKGKKWDENHECIADHTVGKKMHIVFLPREAQPDQQVRVRLQEIRPDGRGNMMYRGLPAPVEYIERWRDNGDGTASRVTISRDWLMEEREEGVIEPRPLEKREGEPLTPEITYSVVWGGNSLEDSVIVETSSRCYPQQIEVVKDNTIVWTTESYRKEEMGKKTFHLTRLSLIASTLRSSRLAVLYTPDMAVSVRVGYEKDSVQREHTHDTTWAEMPAWWQAEHEAQYPLCLCGRYRIETQADGYPKCEKCRAEETCVRCSKKPVKVKNFSGRLICTVCEPYEEREAMIERSFPVSKREEIANIAKKLLAGEALPRETGEVILAATLDHITDESRRNSILRIQKEYPWYYFCEDGVYGSRFPRETLELLTYLPLSSGNALVEMVAWTIECDKGSMRVEDSFFAQNFYQQTQIAGKTETPTFSEAGLNKAIVAEKIRGNERDRKDSVRRYAKLAQALGEHDKRIETIRERLNADAQNYSRALQEIATIEQFLYSIQTGEIWPAVRISRHTGRHSSLTVWAITDDGSLLEESSNSDKNTAAFGDIPTSTLIVGWGYGSQESRCSESWRIERRPGEKENRWETKPGDYRPVTAKQVETLNRLRGEHTKYFSAGEELGWDTRTWKQVTVTTEASQYLVGQEATDHEEMLARMPLDISEWFVESSESEWERVYTVHHRPCGSSRPKGDDELRWIEAAVKAEEGKTPSRAVAEIARDLAEVARLTKGAKGGHGTIRLEKRHGRYPWQKRRENLLNMLHGIEEYEVIDRIMELRIGSDLDAVIVGAMAWLDSRRLSVVSPTRKTADPATEATVANEPAEGVTDKPSEKAGVVFTYLGKIGGHLRFRCGCAFTDALTKTEAQNLGDKGSVEITCPGCGKNGIVKKGDA
;
A
#
# COMPACT_ATOMS: atom_id res chain seq x y z
N MET A 1 -19.24 -5.64 87.53
CA MET A 1 -19.16 -4.17 87.56
C MET A 1 -19.77 -3.69 86.26
N ALA A 2 -20.73 -2.77 86.28
CA ALA A 2 -21.20 -2.17 85.03
C ALA A 2 -19.98 -1.51 84.37
N GLU A 3 -19.71 -1.79 83.09
CA GLU A 3 -18.65 -1.11 82.35
C GLU A 3 -18.92 0.40 82.49
N GLU A 4 -18.04 1.11 83.20
CA GLU A 4 -18.17 2.55 83.31
C GLU A 4 -18.01 3.11 81.90
N ASN A 5 -19.03 3.82 81.39
CA ASN A 5 -18.98 4.49 80.10
C ASN A 5 -17.94 5.63 80.16
N ILE A 6 -16.66 5.29 79.98
CA ILE A 6 -15.55 6.23 79.87
C ILE A 6 -15.39 6.57 78.39
N ALA A 7 -15.45 7.86 78.08
CA ALA A 7 -15.24 8.38 76.75
C ALA A 7 -13.99 9.26 76.68
N LEU A 8 -13.25 9.10 75.59
CA LEU A 8 -12.21 10.04 75.19
C LEU A 8 -12.89 11.16 74.39
N VAL A 9 -12.80 12.38 74.86
CA VAL A 9 -13.47 13.52 74.22
C VAL A 9 -12.53 14.73 74.14
N THR A 10 -12.78 15.59 73.16
CA THR A 10 -12.03 16.84 73.00
C THR A 10 -12.95 18.01 73.40
N PRO A 11 -12.68 18.69 74.53
CA PRO A 11 -13.37 19.87 75.00
C PRO A 11 -13.33 20.97 73.95
N GLN A 12 -14.48 21.60 73.75
CA GLN A 12 -14.68 22.81 72.98
C GLN A 12 -15.23 23.89 73.92
N LYS A 13 -14.93 25.15 73.61
CA LYS A 13 -15.45 26.29 74.38
C LYS A 13 -16.98 26.27 74.36
N GLY A 14 -17.59 26.09 75.53
CA GLY A 14 -19.03 26.24 75.68
C GLY A 14 -19.45 27.70 75.52
N LYS A 15 -20.76 27.94 75.34
CA LYS A 15 -21.32 29.30 75.15
C LYS A 15 -21.00 30.26 76.31
N LYS A 16 -20.72 29.72 77.50
CA LYS A 16 -20.39 30.48 78.71
C LYS A 16 -18.92 30.37 79.13
N TRP A 17 -18.04 29.86 78.27
CA TRP A 17 -16.62 29.65 78.58
C TRP A 17 -15.97 30.89 79.24
N ASP A 18 -16.22 32.09 78.71
CA ASP A 18 -15.62 33.33 79.23
C ASP A 18 -16.21 33.77 80.59
N GLU A 19 -17.39 33.27 80.98
CA GLU A 19 -18.04 33.59 82.26
C GLU A 19 -17.67 32.60 83.36
N ASN A 20 -17.56 31.31 83.04
CA ASN A 20 -17.49 30.23 84.04
C ASN A 20 -16.57 29.06 83.67
N HIS A 21 -15.79 29.18 82.59
CA HIS A 21 -14.90 28.14 82.07
C HIS A 21 -15.62 26.81 81.78
N GLU A 22 -16.87 26.86 81.30
CA GLU A 22 -17.60 25.67 80.88
C GLU A 22 -17.15 25.17 79.49
N CYS A 23 -16.58 23.97 79.47
CA CYS A 23 -16.31 23.21 78.26
C CYS A 23 -17.45 22.23 77.94
N ILE A 24 -17.71 22.05 76.64
CA ILE A 24 -18.58 20.98 76.13
C ILE A 24 -17.77 20.12 75.16
N ALA A 25 -18.11 18.85 75.01
CA ALA A 25 -17.52 18.02 73.97
C ALA A 25 -18.58 17.19 73.28
N ASP A 26 -18.27 16.78 72.06
CA ASP A 26 -19.13 15.92 71.27
C ASP A 26 -18.75 14.47 71.51
N HIS A 27 -19.72 13.65 71.89
CA HIS A 27 -19.57 12.20 72.04
C HIS A 27 -20.50 11.49 71.06
N THR A 28 -19.95 10.70 70.15
CA THR A 28 -20.73 10.01 69.13
C THR A 28 -20.96 8.56 69.55
N VAL A 29 -22.23 8.18 69.73
CA VAL A 29 -22.63 6.78 69.96
C VAL A 29 -23.47 6.33 68.77
N GLY A 30 -22.90 5.45 67.94
CA GLY A 30 -23.50 5.08 66.65
C GLY A 30 -23.50 6.25 65.67
N LYS A 31 -24.67 6.64 65.16
CA LYS A 31 -24.84 7.78 64.22
C LYS A 31 -25.37 9.05 64.90
N LYS A 32 -25.53 9.05 66.21
CA LYS A 32 -26.07 10.19 66.97
C LYS A 32 -24.94 10.89 67.71
N MET A 33 -24.97 12.22 67.63
CA MET A 33 -24.03 13.11 68.29
C MET A 33 -24.66 13.57 69.62
N HIS A 34 -23.96 13.33 70.71
CA HIS A 34 -24.37 13.67 72.06
C HIS A 34 -23.49 14.78 72.63
N ILE A 35 -24.09 15.70 73.38
CA ILE A 35 -23.35 16.80 74.02
C ILE A 35 -22.93 16.35 75.42
N VAL A 36 -21.64 16.48 75.73
CA VAL A 36 -21.05 16.19 77.04
C VAL A 36 -20.64 17.50 77.70
N PHE A 37 -21.20 17.83 78.86
CA PHE A 37 -20.77 18.96 79.68
C PHE A 37 -19.60 18.52 80.56
N LEU A 38 -18.43 19.13 80.39
CA LEU A 38 -17.19 18.69 81.02
C LEU A 38 -16.91 19.40 82.36
N PRO A 39 -16.06 18.82 83.23
CA PRO A 39 -15.59 19.50 84.44
C PRO A 39 -14.81 20.78 84.09
N ARG A 40 -14.76 21.74 85.03
CA ARG A 40 -14.16 23.07 84.81
C ARG A 40 -12.65 23.04 84.56
N GLU A 41 -12.01 21.96 84.99
CA GLU A 41 -10.58 21.76 84.85
C GLU A 41 -10.18 21.39 83.40
N ALA A 42 -11.13 20.94 82.58
CA ALA A 42 -10.87 20.60 81.18
C ALA A 42 -10.66 21.87 80.32
N GLN A 43 -9.50 21.96 79.66
CA GLN A 43 -9.21 23.07 78.75
C GLN A 43 -9.69 22.78 77.31
N PRO A 44 -10.12 23.78 76.54
CA PRO A 44 -10.43 23.63 75.13
C PRO A 44 -9.26 22.99 74.37
N ASP A 45 -9.58 22.13 73.41
CA ASP A 45 -8.64 21.41 72.54
C ASP A 45 -7.74 20.37 73.25
N GLN A 46 -7.84 20.20 74.58
CA GLN A 46 -7.12 19.17 75.33
C GLN A 46 -7.90 17.86 75.37
N GLN A 47 -7.37 16.76 74.87
CA GLN A 47 -8.05 15.46 75.00
C GLN A 47 -8.20 15.05 76.47
N VAL A 48 -9.41 14.67 76.90
CA VAL A 48 -9.70 14.24 78.27
C VAL A 48 -10.49 12.92 78.29
N ARG A 49 -10.31 12.13 79.34
CA ARG A 49 -11.08 10.92 79.66
C ARG A 49 -12.15 11.28 80.66
N VAL A 50 -13.42 11.12 80.30
CA VAL A 50 -14.53 11.39 81.21
C VAL A 50 -15.47 10.21 81.30
N ARG A 51 -15.97 9.94 82.51
CA ARG A 51 -17.08 9.03 82.74
C ARG A 51 -18.38 9.76 82.46
N LEU A 52 -19.19 9.22 81.55
CA LEU A 52 -20.42 9.85 81.09
C LEU A 52 -21.58 9.54 82.03
N GLN A 53 -22.20 10.58 82.59
CA GLN A 53 -23.42 10.48 83.38
C GLN A 53 -24.59 11.12 82.63
N GLU A 54 -25.64 10.34 82.33
CA GLU A 54 -26.81 10.85 81.61
C GLU A 54 -27.52 11.96 82.39
N ILE A 55 -27.89 13.04 81.69
CA ILE A 55 -28.65 14.16 82.28
C ILE A 55 -30.10 14.14 81.77
N ARG A 56 -30.27 14.41 80.47
CA ARG A 56 -31.55 14.49 79.76
C ARG A 56 -31.32 14.58 78.25
N PRO A 57 -32.29 14.23 77.40
CA PRO A 57 -32.22 14.49 75.96
C PRO A 57 -32.27 16.00 75.63
N ASP A 58 -31.62 16.38 74.54
CA ASP A 58 -31.68 17.71 73.93
C ASP A 58 -32.97 17.89 73.12
N GLY A 59 -33.16 19.08 72.52
CA GLY A 59 -34.33 19.38 71.69
C GLY A 59 -34.46 18.53 70.40
N ARG A 60 -33.43 17.75 70.05
CA ARG A 60 -33.40 16.82 68.91
C ARG A 60 -33.56 15.36 69.36
N GLY A 61 -33.76 15.11 70.65
CA GLY A 61 -33.90 13.78 71.24
C GLY A 61 -32.58 13.04 71.48
N ASN A 62 -31.43 13.70 71.35
CA ASN A 62 -30.11 13.12 71.65
C ASN A 62 -29.80 13.29 73.14
N MET A 63 -29.35 12.24 73.81
CA MET A 63 -28.98 12.31 75.23
C MET A 63 -27.84 13.32 75.45
N MET A 64 -27.95 14.17 76.46
CA MET A 64 -26.84 14.99 76.96
C MET A 64 -26.24 14.32 78.20
N TYR A 65 -24.92 14.38 78.31
CA TYR A 65 -24.16 13.78 79.41
C TYR A 65 -23.45 14.86 80.23
N ARG A 66 -23.23 14.58 81.51
CA ARG A 66 -22.26 15.25 82.37
C ARG A 66 -21.02 14.38 82.39
N GLY A 67 -19.89 14.90 81.92
CA GLY A 67 -18.59 14.28 82.06
C GLY A 67 -18.11 14.42 83.50
N LEU A 68 -17.84 13.31 84.17
CA LEU A 68 -17.10 13.26 85.43
C LEU A 68 -15.66 12.83 85.14
N PRO A 69 -14.65 13.29 85.91
CA PRO A 69 -13.29 12.78 85.79
C PRO A 69 -13.27 11.24 85.78
N ALA A 70 -12.65 10.65 84.75
CA ALA A 70 -12.47 9.20 84.69
C ALA A 70 -11.47 8.73 85.77
N PRO A 71 -11.57 7.48 86.26
CA PRO A 71 -10.51 6.91 87.08
C PRO A 71 -9.18 6.83 86.31
N VAL A 72 -8.09 6.92 87.06
CA VAL A 72 -6.72 6.80 86.55
C VAL A 72 -6.56 5.45 85.83
N GLU A 73 -6.03 5.48 84.60
CA GLU A 73 -5.68 4.30 83.83
C GLU A 73 -4.24 3.92 84.11
N TYR A 74 -3.96 2.67 84.43
CA TYR A 74 -2.59 2.19 84.59
C TYR A 74 -2.21 1.39 83.35
N ILE A 75 -1.19 1.84 82.63
CA ILE A 75 -0.70 1.21 81.39
C ILE A 75 0.73 0.73 81.63
N GLU A 76 1.02 -0.52 81.30
CA GLU A 76 2.38 -1.04 81.31
C GLU A 76 3.08 -0.75 79.98
N ARG A 77 4.31 -0.21 80.03
CA ARG A 77 5.13 0.09 78.86
C ARG A 77 6.57 -0.35 79.09
N TRP A 78 7.27 -0.78 78.05
CA TRP A 78 8.72 -0.95 78.14
C TRP A 78 9.41 0.40 77.91
N ARG A 79 10.38 0.72 78.77
CA ARG A 79 11.24 1.90 78.69
C ARG A 79 12.68 1.43 78.55
N ASP A 80 13.41 1.98 77.58
CA ASP A 80 14.86 1.79 77.50
C ASP A 80 15.53 2.61 78.61
N ASN A 81 16.40 1.98 79.41
CA ASN A 81 17.12 2.66 80.48
C ASN A 81 18.43 3.30 79.99
N GLY A 82 18.83 3.07 78.73
CA GLY A 82 20.03 3.66 78.12
C GLY A 82 21.35 3.01 78.53
N ASP A 83 21.31 1.96 79.35
CA ASP A 83 22.46 1.20 79.87
C ASP A 83 22.51 -0.23 79.31
N GLY A 84 21.72 -0.53 78.27
CA GLY A 84 21.57 -1.87 77.71
C GLY A 84 20.52 -2.72 78.42
N THR A 85 19.73 -2.13 79.32
CA THR A 85 18.56 -2.76 79.94
C THR A 85 17.27 -2.04 79.55
N ALA A 86 16.16 -2.79 79.58
CA ALA A 86 14.82 -2.24 79.46
C ALA A 86 14.01 -2.55 80.71
N SER A 87 13.22 -1.57 81.15
CA SER A 87 12.34 -1.67 82.30
C SER A 87 10.88 -1.64 81.88
N ARG A 88 10.08 -2.57 82.39
CA ARG A 88 8.62 -2.47 82.30
C ARG A 88 8.14 -1.50 83.37
N VAL A 89 7.64 -0.34 82.94
CA VAL A 89 7.15 0.73 83.82
C VAL A 89 5.63 0.77 83.80
N THR A 90 5.03 1.03 84.96
CA THR A 90 3.60 1.33 85.08
C THR A 90 3.43 2.83 85.01
N ILE A 91 2.70 3.27 84.00
CA ILE A 91 2.35 4.67 83.80
C ILE A 91 0.89 4.84 84.22
N SER A 92 0.63 5.65 85.24
CA SER A 92 -0.70 6.18 85.47
C SER A 92 -0.99 7.26 84.43
N ARG A 93 -2.18 7.22 83.85
CA ARG A 93 -2.72 8.26 82.99
C ARG A 93 -4.00 8.74 83.62
N ASP A 94 -3.99 9.97 84.10
CA ASP A 94 -5.17 10.56 84.72
C ASP A 94 -6.25 10.90 83.67
N TRP A 95 -7.32 11.55 84.14
CA TRP A 95 -8.43 11.92 83.29
C TRP A 95 -8.14 13.12 82.37
N LEU A 96 -7.09 13.88 82.64
CA LEU A 96 -6.57 14.96 81.81
C LEU A 96 -5.51 14.49 80.80
N MET A 97 -5.29 13.16 80.73
CA MET A 97 -4.26 12.50 79.92
C MET A 97 -2.83 12.79 80.40
N GLU A 98 -2.65 13.32 81.61
CA GLU A 98 -1.32 13.48 82.20
C GLU A 98 -0.76 12.10 82.58
N GLU A 99 0.40 11.77 82.04
CA GLU A 99 1.11 10.53 82.35
C GLU A 99 2.09 10.75 83.50
N ARG A 100 2.02 9.90 84.53
CA ARG A 100 3.00 9.83 85.61
C ARG A 100 3.50 8.40 85.76
N GLU A 101 4.79 8.23 85.96
CA GLU A 101 5.37 6.92 86.24
C GLU A 101 5.12 6.59 87.71
N GLU A 102 4.36 5.52 87.97
CA GLU A 102 3.99 5.11 89.32
C GLU A 102 4.96 4.07 89.89
N GLY A 103 5.65 3.34 89.00
CA GLY A 103 6.65 2.36 89.41
C GLY A 103 7.33 1.64 88.25
N VAL A 104 8.49 1.09 88.56
CA VAL A 104 9.23 0.17 87.70
C VAL A 104 8.94 -1.25 88.18
N ILE A 105 8.31 -2.08 87.34
CA ILE A 105 7.94 -3.46 87.70
C ILE A 105 9.16 -4.37 87.61
N GLU A 106 9.90 -4.30 86.50
CA GLU A 106 10.92 -5.31 86.17
C GLU A 106 11.97 -4.75 85.19
N PRO A 107 13.24 -4.59 85.61
CA PRO A 107 14.36 -4.38 84.69
C PRO A 107 14.88 -5.73 84.14
N ARG A 108 15.12 -5.81 82.82
CA ARG A 108 15.83 -6.93 82.20
C ARG A 108 16.87 -6.43 81.17
N PRO A 109 17.99 -7.14 80.97
CA PRO A 109 18.93 -6.82 79.89
C PRO A 109 18.29 -7.04 78.52
N LEU A 110 18.66 -6.20 77.55
CA LEU A 110 18.33 -6.38 76.13
C LEU A 110 19.23 -7.46 75.54
N GLU A 111 18.62 -8.47 74.91
CA GLU A 111 19.36 -9.60 74.38
C GLU A 111 20.00 -9.29 73.01
N LYS A 112 21.11 -9.98 72.72
CA LYS A 112 21.71 -10.06 71.38
C LYS A 112 21.58 -11.48 70.85
N ARG A 113 21.23 -11.62 69.58
CA ARG A 113 21.18 -12.93 68.90
C ARG A 113 21.67 -12.83 67.46
N GLU A 114 22.13 -13.96 66.94
CA GLU A 114 22.34 -14.11 65.50
C GLU A 114 21.00 -14.48 64.85
N GLY A 115 20.55 -13.68 63.89
CA GLY A 115 19.34 -13.97 63.11
C GLY A 115 19.59 -15.04 62.06
N GLU A 116 18.53 -15.50 61.41
CA GLU A 116 18.63 -16.50 60.34
C GLU A 116 19.51 -15.99 59.18
N PRO A 117 20.33 -16.87 58.58
CA PRO A 117 21.19 -16.49 57.47
C PRO A 117 20.36 -15.98 56.29
N LEU A 118 20.75 -14.81 55.77
CA LEU A 118 20.17 -14.29 54.54
C LEU A 118 20.59 -15.16 53.35
N THR A 119 19.83 -15.06 52.26
CA THR A 119 20.18 -15.66 50.98
C THR A 119 21.63 -15.30 50.61
N PRO A 120 22.42 -16.26 50.09
CA PRO A 120 23.83 -16.03 49.76
C PRO A 120 24.00 -14.79 48.87
N GLU A 121 24.87 -13.88 49.29
CA GLU A 121 25.29 -12.74 48.47
C GLU A 121 26.37 -13.24 47.52
N ILE A 122 26.11 -13.09 46.21
CA ILE A 122 27.05 -13.45 45.16
C ILE A 122 27.67 -12.17 44.63
N THR A 123 29.00 -12.05 44.77
CA THR A 123 29.78 -10.95 44.19
C THR A 123 30.66 -11.47 43.06
N TYR A 124 30.85 -10.66 42.03
CA TYR A 124 31.66 -10.97 40.87
C TYR A 124 32.87 -10.04 40.79
N SER A 125 34.04 -10.59 40.50
CA SER A 125 35.23 -9.82 40.14
C SER A 125 35.83 -10.37 38.85
N VAL A 126 36.11 -9.49 37.89
CA VAL A 126 36.73 -9.86 36.62
C VAL A 126 38.25 -9.79 36.76
N VAL A 127 38.94 -10.83 36.30
CA VAL A 127 40.40 -10.90 36.24
C VAL A 127 40.79 -11.02 34.77
N TRP A 128 41.43 -9.98 34.25
CA TRP A 128 41.83 -9.93 32.84
C TRP A 128 43.08 -10.77 32.58
N GLY A 129 43.03 -11.56 31.52
CA GLY A 129 44.18 -12.28 30.98
C GLY A 129 45.13 -11.33 30.26
N GLY A 130 46.42 -11.67 30.26
CA GLY A 130 47.47 -10.80 29.71
C GLY A 130 47.40 -10.61 28.19
N ASN A 131 46.96 -11.63 27.45
CA ASN A 131 47.10 -11.67 25.99
C ASN A 131 45.78 -11.87 25.22
N SER A 132 44.73 -12.41 25.87
CA SER A 132 43.49 -12.77 25.18
C SER A 132 42.27 -12.81 26.10
N LEU A 133 41.08 -12.91 25.49
CA LEU A 133 39.83 -13.15 26.20
C LEU A 133 39.80 -14.54 26.87
N GLU A 134 40.41 -15.55 26.25
CA GLU A 134 40.43 -16.94 26.74
C GLU A 134 41.16 -17.09 28.08
N ASP A 135 42.18 -16.24 28.28
CA ASP A 135 42.97 -16.15 29.52
C ASP A 135 42.26 -15.34 30.62
N SER A 136 41.15 -14.68 30.29
CA SER A 136 40.39 -13.85 31.23
C SER A 136 39.33 -14.69 31.93
N VAL A 137 39.12 -14.42 33.22
CA VAL A 137 38.17 -15.16 34.05
C VAL A 137 37.29 -14.23 34.87
N ILE A 138 36.08 -14.68 35.20
CA ILE A 138 35.23 -14.07 36.21
C ILE A 138 35.22 -14.96 37.45
N VAL A 139 35.49 -14.35 38.60
CA VAL A 139 35.50 -15.02 39.90
C VAL A 139 34.19 -14.70 40.61
N GLU A 140 33.36 -15.72 40.78
CA GLU A 140 32.14 -15.68 41.57
C GLU A 140 32.50 -16.02 43.02
N THR A 141 32.37 -15.04 43.92
CA THR A 141 32.54 -15.23 45.36
C THR A 141 31.17 -15.29 46.01
N SER A 142 30.85 -16.43 46.63
CA SER A 142 29.61 -16.60 47.39
C SER A 142 29.87 -16.34 48.87
N SER A 143 29.04 -15.51 49.51
CA SER A 143 29.13 -15.23 50.95
C SER A 143 27.77 -15.38 51.61
N ARG A 144 27.75 -15.89 52.84
CA ARG A 144 26.54 -15.98 53.67
C ARG A 144 26.57 -14.86 54.70
N CYS A 145 25.49 -14.08 54.75
CA CYS A 145 25.37 -12.96 55.67
C CYS A 145 24.47 -13.35 56.84
N TYR A 146 24.99 -13.27 58.06
CA TYR A 146 24.23 -13.47 59.29
C TYR A 146 23.94 -12.10 59.93
N PRO A 147 22.67 -11.67 60.00
CA PRO A 147 22.31 -10.43 60.68
C PRO A 147 22.53 -10.61 62.18
N GLN A 148 23.33 -9.74 62.78
CA GLN A 148 23.48 -9.64 64.23
C GLN A 148 22.34 -8.75 64.73
N GLN A 149 21.39 -9.32 65.46
CA GLN A 149 20.20 -8.64 65.96
C GLN A 149 20.35 -8.31 67.44
N ILE A 150 19.85 -7.14 67.84
CA ILE A 150 19.74 -6.70 69.22
C ILE A 150 18.29 -6.33 69.52
N GLU A 151 17.82 -6.68 70.72
CA GLU A 151 16.56 -6.15 71.23
C GLU A 151 16.68 -4.65 71.45
N VAL A 152 15.70 -3.88 70.98
CA VAL A 152 15.57 -2.45 71.25
C VAL A 152 14.14 -2.15 71.64
N VAL A 153 13.94 -1.17 72.52
CA VAL A 153 12.59 -0.69 72.85
C VAL A 153 12.17 0.30 71.76
N LYS A 154 11.17 -0.08 70.97
CA LYS A 154 10.55 0.78 69.96
C LYS A 154 9.04 0.81 70.18
N ASP A 155 8.48 2.01 70.20
CA ASP A 155 7.05 2.23 70.43
C ASP A 155 6.54 1.55 71.71
N ASN A 156 7.36 1.58 72.78
CA ASN A 156 7.09 0.98 74.08
C ASN A 156 6.99 -0.56 74.09
N THR A 157 7.48 -1.21 73.05
CA THR A 157 7.58 -2.68 72.92
C THR A 157 9.02 -3.09 72.61
N ILE A 158 9.41 -4.31 72.98
CA ILE A 158 10.73 -4.84 72.66
C ILE A 158 10.68 -5.50 71.29
N VAL A 159 11.53 -5.04 70.36
CA VAL A 159 11.64 -5.56 69.00
C VAL A 159 13.09 -5.85 68.64
N TRP A 160 13.32 -6.83 67.77
CA TRP A 160 14.66 -7.15 67.27
C TRP A 160 15.03 -6.24 66.10
N THR A 161 16.20 -5.59 66.18
CA THR A 161 16.75 -4.75 65.09
C THR A 161 18.13 -5.23 64.69
N THR A 162 18.44 -5.20 63.39
CA THR A 162 19.75 -5.59 62.87
C THR A 162 20.78 -4.50 63.13
N GLU A 163 21.83 -4.82 63.89
CA GLU A 163 22.94 -3.91 64.24
C GLU A 163 24.08 -4.02 63.21
N SER A 164 24.40 -5.23 62.77
CA SER A 164 25.49 -5.49 61.82
C SER A 164 25.30 -6.81 61.08
N TYR A 165 26.20 -7.12 60.15
CA TYR A 165 26.24 -8.40 59.45
C TYR A 165 27.60 -9.06 59.64
N ARG A 166 27.59 -10.34 60.00
CA ARG A 166 28.76 -11.20 59.91
C ARG A 166 28.74 -11.86 58.53
N LYS A 167 29.76 -11.60 57.70
CA LYS A 167 29.91 -12.25 56.39
C LYS A 167 30.84 -13.46 56.52
N GLU A 168 30.40 -14.61 56.04
CA GLU A 168 31.18 -15.84 55.95
C GLU A 168 31.36 -16.21 54.48
N GLU A 169 32.60 -16.29 53.99
CA GLU A 169 32.89 -16.69 52.60
C GLU A 169 32.64 -18.19 52.43
N MET A 170 31.74 -18.56 51.52
CA MET A 170 31.31 -19.94 51.27
C MET A 170 32.14 -20.62 50.17
N GLY A 171 32.93 -19.85 49.42
CA GLY A 171 33.82 -20.36 48.37
C GLY A 171 33.88 -19.46 47.13
N LYS A 172 34.93 -19.69 46.32
CA LYS A 172 35.18 -19.00 45.05
C LYS A 172 35.06 -19.98 43.89
N LYS A 173 34.33 -19.60 42.86
CA LYS A 173 34.26 -20.33 41.58
C LYS A 173 34.79 -19.44 40.48
N THR A 174 35.61 -20.02 39.59
CA THR A 174 36.23 -19.29 38.48
C THR A 174 35.64 -19.80 37.17
N PHE A 175 35.22 -18.88 36.30
CA PHE A 175 34.68 -19.19 34.98
C PHE A 175 35.46 -18.43 33.92
N HIS A 176 35.82 -19.10 32.81
CA HIS A 176 36.46 -18.43 31.68
C HIS A 176 35.48 -17.51 30.95
N LEU A 177 35.96 -16.35 30.50
CA LEU A 177 35.16 -15.44 29.69
C LEU A 177 35.03 -15.98 28.27
N THR A 178 33.80 -16.00 27.76
CA THR A 178 33.47 -16.45 26.40
C THR A 178 33.19 -15.28 25.45
N ARG A 179 32.82 -14.12 26.00
CA ARG A 179 32.47 -12.93 25.22
C ARG A 179 32.79 -11.66 25.99
N LEU A 180 33.22 -10.63 25.27
CA LEU A 180 33.36 -9.29 25.81
C LEU A 180 32.65 -8.31 24.87
N SER A 181 31.77 -7.47 25.40
CA SER A 181 31.09 -6.46 24.61
C SER A 181 30.88 -5.19 25.43
N LEU A 182 31.12 -4.05 24.80
CA LEU A 182 30.94 -2.75 25.42
C LEU A 182 29.44 -2.39 25.47
N ILE A 183 28.96 -1.91 26.61
CA ILE A 183 27.57 -1.45 26.72
C ILE A 183 27.43 -0.08 26.05
N ALA A 184 26.55 0.01 25.05
CA ALA A 184 26.43 1.19 24.18
C ALA A 184 26.08 2.49 24.93
N SER A 185 25.40 2.42 26.08
CA SER A 185 25.01 3.60 26.86
C SER A 185 26.21 4.34 27.46
N THR A 186 27.29 3.63 27.79
CA THR A 186 28.49 4.23 28.42
C THR A 186 29.38 4.99 27.46
N LEU A 187 29.27 4.73 26.14
CA LEU A 187 30.22 5.22 25.15
C LEU A 187 29.59 5.91 23.94
N ARG A 188 28.27 6.12 23.94
CA ARG A 188 27.56 6.72 22.80
C ARG A 188 28.11 8.08 22.36
N SER A 189 28.55 8.93 23.29
CA SER A 189 29.14 10.25 23.01
C SER A 189 30.65 10.23 22.76
N SER A 190 31.35 9.20 23.22
CA SER A 190 32.81 9.16 23.32
C SER A 190 33.47 8.07 22.48
N ARG A 191 32.72 7.13 21.89
CA ARG A 191 33.26 6.08 20.99
C ARG A 191 33.93 6.61 19.73
N LEU A 192 33.65 7.86 19.36
CA LEU A 192 34.28 8.55 18.24
C LEU A 192 35.35 9.54 18.69
N ALA A 193 35.64 9.62 20.00
CA ALA A 193 36.68 10.49 20.52
C ALA A 193 38.06 10.06 19.99
N VAL A 194 38.95 11.04 19.81
CA VAL A 194 40.31 10.80 19.32
C VAL A 194 41.11 9.98 20.32
N LEU A 195 40.92 10.27 21.60
CA LEU A 195 41.63 9.67 22.72
C LEU A 195 40.61 9.20 23.76
N TYR A 196 40.71 7.93 24.16
CA TYR A 196 40.04 7.43 25.35
C TYR A 196 40.90 7.81 26.56
N THR A 197 40.37 8.65 27.46
CA THR A 197 41.13 9.07 28.63
C THR A 197 41.24 7.91 29.62
N PRO A 198 42.38 7.75 30.33
CA PRO A 198 42.58 6.65 31.28
C PRO A 198 41.46 6.49 32.33
N ASP A 199 40.91 7.61 32.78
CA ASP A 199 39.85 7.75 33.79
C ASP A 199 38.42 7.57 33.23
N MET A 200 38.28 7.35 31.92
CA MET A 200 36.98 7.21 31.28
C MET A 200 36.24 5.98 31.82
N ALA A 201 35.11 6.22 32.49
CA ALA A 201 34.24 5.15 32.98
C ALA A 201 33.63 4.36 31.81
N VAL A 202 33.75 3.04 31.86
CA VAL A 202 33.22 2.10 30.88
C VAL A 202 32.49 0.95 31.57
N SER A 203 31.36 0.56 31.00
CA SER A 203 30.63 -0.63 31.41
C SER A 203 30.79 -1.69 30.33
N VAL A 204 31.37 -2.82 30.70
CA VAL A 204 31.55 -3.96 29.79
C VAL A 204 30.70 -5.12 30.23
N ARG A 205 30.05 -5.75 29.25
CA ARG A 205 29.30 -6.97 29.42
C ARG A 205 30.22 -8.14 29.13
N VAL A 206 30.52 -8.91 30.18
CA VAL A 206 31.32 -10.13 30.12
C VAL A 206 30.39 -11.34 30.06
N GLY A 207 30.55 -12.17 29.02
CA GLY A 207 29.87 -13.45 28.88
C GLY A 207 30.73 -14.57 29.43
N TYR A 208 30.11 -15.54 30.10
CA TYR A 208 30.78 -16.73 30.63
C TYR A 208 29.80 -17.92 30.68
N GLU A 209 30.33 -19.14 30.73
CA GLU A 209 29.51 -20.36 30.81
C GLU A 209 29.48 -20.91 32.24
N LYS A 210 28.28 -21.11 32.78
CA LYS A 210 28.06 -21.73 34.10
C LYS A 210 27.00 -22.82 33.97
N ASP A 211 27.38 -24.06 34.28
CA ASP A 211 26.49 -25.23 34.20
C ASP A 211 25.87 -25.41 32.81
N SER A 212 26.68 -25.20 31.75
CA SER A 212 26.25 -25.21 30.34
C SER A 212 25.22 -24.15 29.93
N VAL A 213 25.05 -23.11 30.76
CA VAL A 213 24.21 -21.95 30.46
C VAL A 213 25.10 -20.72 30.28
N GLN A 214 24.92 -20.00 29.18
CA GLN A 214 25.57 -18.71 28.97
C GLN A 214 24.98 -17.68 29.93
N ARG A 215 25.86 -17.00 30.67
CA ARG A 215 25.54 -15.93 31.61
C ARG A 215 26.26 -14.66 31.19
N GLU A 216 25.69 -13.53 31.55
CA GLU A 216 26.27 -12.21 31.30
C GLU A 216 26.38 -11.46 32.63
N HIS A 217 27.50 -10.78 32.84
CA HIS A 217 27.71 -9.87 33.96
C HIS A 217 28.13 -8.50 33.42
N THR A 218 27.65 -7.43 34.05
CA THR A 218 28.08 -6.07 33.73
C THR A 218 29.16 -5.66 34.71
N HIS A 219 30.34 -5.37 34.19
CA HIS A 219 31.50 -4.93 34.94
C HIS A 219 31.76 -3.46 34.64
N ASP A 220 31.62 -2.62 35.66
CA ASP A 220 31.92 -1.19 35.59
C ASP A 220 33.39 -0.98 36.00
N THR A 221 34.15 -0.32 35.13
CA THR A 221 35.60 -0.13 35.26
C THR A 221 36.03 1.15 34.52
N THR A 222 37.32 1.46 34.51
CA THR A 222 37.88 2.56 33.71
C THR A 222 38.56 2.05 32.44
N TRP A 223 38.74 2.91 31.44
CA TRP A 223 39.44 2.52 30.22
C TRP A 223 40.87 2.03 30.51
N ALA A 224 41.58 2.64 31.47
CA ALA A 224 42.93 2.21 31.88
C ALA A 224 42.99 0.80 32.48
N GLU A 225 41.91 0.35 33.12
CA GLU A 225 41.81 -0.97 33.74
C GLU A 225 41.42 -2.07 32.74
N MET A 226 40.93 -1.69 31.55
CA MET A 226 40.69 -2.64 30.47
C MET A 226 42.01 -3.22 29.94
N PRO A 227 42.07 -4.50 29.55
CA PRO A 227 43.31 -5.10 29.07
C PRO A 227 43.75 -4.49 27.72
N ALA A 228 45.05 -4.32 27.56
CA ALA A 228 45.65 -3.65 26.40
C ALA A 228 45.28 -4.30 25.06
N TRP A 229 45.16 -5.63 25.01
CA TRP A 229 44.74 -6.34 23.79
C TRP A 229 43.33 -5.92 23.35
N TRP A 230 42.42 -5.73 24.30
CA TRP A 230 41.05 -5.33 24.01
C TRP A 230 40.95 -3.84 23.66
N GLN A 231 41.72 -2.99 24.33
CA GLN A 231 41.84 -1.58 23.94
C GLN A 231 42.28 -1.47 22.48
N ALA A 232 43.33 -2.21 22.07
CA ALA A 232 43.83 -2.22 20.70
C ALA A 232 42.81 -2.76 19.69
N GLU A 233 42.13 -3.87 20.01
CA GLU A 233 41.09 -4.45 19.15
C GLU A 233 39.91 -3.48 18.97
N HIS A 234 39.45 -2.86 20.05
CA HIS A 234 38.37 -1.88 20.00
C HIS A 234 38.78 -0.63 19.20
N GLU A 235 39.97 -0.11 19.42
CA GLU A 235 40.49 1.03 18.67
C GLU A 235 40.68 0.73 17.18
N ALA A 236 41.02 -0.52 16.82
CA ALA A 236 41.13 -0.95 15.43
C ALA A 236 39.75 -1.01 14.73
N GLN A 237 38.68 -1.32 15.45
CA GLN A 237 37.30 -1.28 14.92
C GLN A 237 36.84 0.15 14.60
N TYR A 238 37.42 1.15 15.25
CA TYR A 238 37.13 2.57 15.06
C TYR A 238 38.40 3.33 14.69
N PRO A 239 38.92 3.19 13.45
CA PRO A 239 40.15 3.82 13.04
C PRO A 239 40.05 5.35 13.12
N LEU A 240 41.17 6.01 13.42
CA LEU A 240 41.24 7.47 13.36
C LEU A 240 40.98 7.95 11.93
N CYS A 241 40.14 8.96 11.80
CA CYS A 241 40.01 9.66 10.53
C CYS A 241 41.34 10.29 10.14
N LEU A 242 41.63 10.38 8.83
CA LEU A 242 42.82 11.06 8.31
C LEU A 242 43.00 12.50 8.83
N CYS A 243 41.91 13.18 9.24
CA CYS A 243 42.02 14.51 9.84
C CYS A 243 42.49 14.52 11.30
N GLY A 244 42.59 13.36 11.95
CA GLY A 244 42.96 13.20 13.36
C GLY A 244 41.92 13.70 14.38
N ARG A 245 40.78 14.25 13.94
CA ARG A 245 39.80 14.92 14.83
C ARG A 245 38.78 13.98 15.48
N TYR A 246 38.51 12.83 14.87
CA TYR A 246 37.56 11.82 15.36
C TYR A 246 37.92 10.44 14.82
N ARG A 247 37.52 9.39 15.54
CA ARG A 247 37.47 8.02 15.01
C ARG A 247 36.28 7.85 14.07
N ILE A 248 36.35 6.88 13.17
CA ILE A 248 35.32 6.58 12.16
C ILE A 248 34.62 5.28 12.57
N GLU A 249 33.30 5.32 12.73
CA GLU A 249 32.48 4.12 12.67
C GLU A 249 32.32 3.76 11.20
N THR A 250 32.60 2.51 10.81
CA THR A 250 32.40 2.02 9.44
C THR A 250 31.00 2.39 8.98
N GLN A 251 30.89 3.46 8.18
CA GLN A 251 29.59 4.03 7.81
C GLN A 251 28.93 3.07 6.82
N ALA A 252 27.61 2.91 6.91
CA ALA A 252 26.85 2.01 6.03
C ALA A 252 27.02 2.33 4.53
N ASP A 253 27.41 3.57 4.20
CA ASP A 253 27.67 4.05 2.84
C ASP A 253 29.15 4.01 2.44
N GLY A 254 30.00 3.37 3.25
CA GLY A 254 31.42 3.14 2.95
C GLY A 254 32.29 4.40 2.93
N TYR A 255 31.82 5.52 3.48
CA TYR A 255 32.55 6.78 3.42
C TYR A 255 33.77 6.80 4.38
N PRO A 256 34.99 7.08 3.88
CA PRO A 256 36.23 6.86 4.65
C PRO A 256 36.64 8.05 5.54
N LYS A 257 35.77 9.03 5.80
CA LYS A 257 36.08 10.17 6.69
C LYS A 257 35.04 10.33 7.79
N CYS A 258 35.42 10.98 8.90
CA CYS A 258 34.51 11.25 10.02
C CYS A 258 33.37 12.22 9.65
N GLU A 259 32.32 12.25 10.45
CA GLU A 259 31.16 13.13 10.24
C GLU A 259 31.51 14.62 10.13
N LYS A 260 32.52 15.09 10.88
CA LYS A 260 32.95 16.49 10.79
C LYS A 260 33.61 16.80 9.45
N CYS A 261 34.50 15.94 8.97
CA CYS A 261 35.04 16.06 7.61
C CYS A 261 33.93 15.99 6.58
N ARG A 262 32.99 15.05 6.75
CA ARG A 262 31.84 14.88 5.86
C ARG A 262 30.96 16.14 5.78
N ALA A 263 30.75 16.82 6.90
CA ALA A 263 29.98 18.07 6.95
C ALA A 263 30.71 19.27 6.32
N GLU A 264 32.05 19.21 6.21
CA GLU A 264 32.86 20.24 5.55
C GLU A 264 32.95 20.06 4.02
N GLU A 265 32.60 18.87 3.53
CA GLU A 265 32.60 18.55 2.09
C GLU A 265 31.51 19.34 1.34
N THR A 266 31.83 19.73 0.12
CA THR A 266 30.86 20.34 -0.79
C THR A 266 30.14 19.26 -1.57
N CYS A 267 28.84 19.45 -1.81
CA CYS A 267 28.11 18.60 -2.73
C CYS A 267 28.72 18.70 -4.13
N VAL A 268 29.09 17.57 -4.74
CA VAL A 268 29.70 17.53 -6.08
C VAL A 268 28.77 18.14 -7.13
N ARG A 269 27.45 18.01 -6.96
CA ARG A 269 26.44 18.46 -7.93
C ARG A 269 26.15 19.96 -7.86
N CYS A 270 25.91 20.50 -6.66
CA CYS A 270 25.53 21.91 -6.50
C CYS A 270 26.65 22.81 -5.99
N SER A 271 27.82 22.25 -5.66
CA SER A 271 28.99 22.93 -5.07
C SER A 271 28.73 23.68 -3.75
N LYS A 272 27.51 23.61 -3.21
CA LYS A 272 27.16 24.19 -1.90
C LYS A 272 27.64 23.24 -0.80
N LYS A 273 28.08 23.80 0.34
CA LYS A 273 28.38 23.07 1.58
C LYS A 273 27.06 22.71 2.26
N PRO A 274 26.58 21.47 2.18
CA PRO A 274 25.31 21.11 2.77
C PRO A 274 25.51 20.63 4.21
N VAL A 275 24.46 20.71 5.02
CA VAL A 275 24.50 20.19 6.39
C VAL A 275 24.71 18.66 6.41
N LYS A 276 24.29 17.95 5.34
CA LYS A 276 24.42 16.49 5.18
C LYS A 276 24.68 16.12 3.71
N VAL A 277 25.82 15.49 3.44
CA VAL A 277 26.10 14.78 2.17
C VAL A 277 25.96 13.27 2.37
N LYS A 278 25.53 12.56 1.33
CA LYS A 278 25.53 11.10 1.22
C LYS A 278 26.46 10.64 0.11
N ASN A 279 27.10 9.49 0.31
CA ASN A 279 27.84 8.83 -0.74
C ASN A 279 26.87 8.08 -1.65
N PHE A 280 26.68 8.58 -2.88
CA PHE A 280 25.88 7.94 -3.91
C PHE A 280 26.79 7.58 -5.07
N SER A 281 26.97 6.28 -5.32
CA SER A 281 27.85 5.77 -6.39
C SER A 281 29.28 6.34 -6.36
N GLY A 282 29.85 6.56 -5.17
CA GLY A 282 31.20 7.12 -4.99
C GLY A 282 31.28 8.65 -5.01
N ARG A 283 30.16 9.36 -5.14
CA ARG A 283 30.09 10.84 -5.16
C ARG A 283 29.35 11.36 -3.93
N LEU A 284 29.80 12.50 -3.40
CA LEU A 284 29.15 13.15 -2.27
C LEU A 284 28.06 14.12 -2.75
N ILE A 285 26.81 13.76 -2.45
CA ILE A 285 25.64 14.49 -2.91
C ILE A 285 24.82 14.94 -1.71
N CYS A 286 24.36 16.20 -1.70
CA CYS A 286 23.50 16.70 -0.64
C CYS A 286 22.10 16.09 -0.74
N THR A 287 21.35 16.08 0.36
CA THR A 287 19.98 15.55 0.40
C THR A 287 19.02 16.24 -0.57
N VAL A 288 19.30 17.47 -1.02
CA VAL A 288 18.50 18.19 -2.03
C VAL A 288 18.82 17.69 -3.44
N CYS A 289 20.06 17.31 -3.70
CA CYS A 289 20.53 16.83 -5.00
C CYS A 289 20.39 15.30 -5.15
N GLU A 290 20.25 14.57 -4.05
CA GLU A 290 20.09 13.12 -4.02
C GLU A 290 18.93 12.64 -4.90
N PRO A 291 17.70 13.21 -4.82
CA PRO A 291 16.61 12.80 -5.71
C PRO A 291 16.91 12.97 -7.20
N TYR A 292 17.66 14.02 -7.57
CA TYR A 292 18.01 14.25 -8.97
C TYR A 292 19.03 13.22 -9.47
N GLU A 293 20.03 12.87 -8.68
CA GLU A 293 21.01 11.85 -9.07
C GLU A 293 20.36 10.46 -9.20
N GLU A 294 19.47 10.11 -8.27
CA GLU A 294 18.70 8.86 -8.35
C GLU A 294 17.85 8.78 -9.63
N ARG A 295 17.21 9.90 -9.99
CA ARG A 295 16.37 9.98 -11.19
C ARG A 295 17.20 9.99 -12.47
N GLU A 296 18.38 10.61 -12.49
CA GLU A 296 19.30 10.50 -13.62
C GLU A 296 19.78 9.07 -13.84
N ALA A 297 20.18 8.38 -12.78
CA ALA A 297 20.57 6.98 -12.88
C ALA A 297 19.41 6.11 -13.40
N MET A 298 18.17 6.42 -13.00
CA MET A 298 16.97 5.76 -13.52
C MET A 298 16.71 6.10 -15.00
N ILE A 299 16.83 7.37 -15.40
CA ILE A 299 16.68 7.81 -16.79
C ILE A 299 17.74 7.14 -17.67
N GLU A 300 18.99 7.05 -17.21
CA GLU A 300 20.06 6.45 -18.00
C GLU A 300 19.85 4.95 -18.22
N ARG A 301 19.29 4.26 -17.22
CA ARG A 301 18.96 2.83 -17.32
C ARG A 301 17.70 2.54 -18.13
N SER A 302 16.65 3.34 -17.98
CA SER A 302 15.29 3.01 -18.45
C SER A 302 14.76 3.93 -19.54
N PHE A 303 15.45 5.02 -19.84
CA PHE A 303 15.02 6.03 -20.82
C PHE A 303 16.18 6.41 -21.76
N PRO A 304 16.53 5.50 -22.69
CA PRO A 304 17.73 5.61 -23.52
C PRO A 304 17.67 6.82 -24.46
N VAL A 305 18.84 7.23 -24.96
CA VAL A 305 18.97 8.38 -25.89
C VAL A 305 18.06 8.23 -27.12
N SER A 306 17.89 7.03 -27.67
CA SER A 306 16.97 6.79 -28.80
C SER A 306 15.52 7.16 -28.51
N LYS A 307 15.04 6.94 -27.27
CA LYS A 307 13.70 7.34 -26.85
C LYS A 307 13.60 8.86 -26.66
N ARG A 308 14.67 9.49 -26.17
CA ARG A 308 14.78 10.95 -26.08
C ARG A 308 14.74 11.59 -27.48
N GLU A 309 15.41 10.98 -28.46
CA GLU A 309 15.39 11.40 -29.87
C GLU A 309 14.01 11.23 -30.51
N GLU A 310 13.31 10.13 -30.22
CA GLU A 310 11.92 9.92 -30.66
C GLU A 310 11.02 11.06 -30.18
N ILE A 311 11.09 11.40 -28.88
CA ILE A 311 10.36 12.52 -28.27
C ILE A 311 10.71 13.84 -28.96
N ALA A 312 11.99 14.13 -29.16
CA ALA A 312 12.45 15.35 -29.82
C ALA A 312 11.96 15.44 -31.27
N ASN A 313 11.94 14.32 -32.00
CA ASN A 313 11.45 14.26 -33.37
C ASN A 313 9.93 14.48 -33.45
N ILE A 314 9.17 13.92 -32.50
CA ILE A 314 7.73 14.23 -32.37
C ILE A 314 7.54 15.72 -32.09
N ALA A 315 8.29 16.31 -31.15
CA ALA A 315 8.20 17.74 -30.87
C ALA A 315 8.49 18.61 -32.12
N LYS A 316 9.57 18.32 -32.86
CA LYS A 316 9.89 19.01 -34.14
C LYS A 316 8.77 18.91 -35.16
N LYS A 317 8.14 17.74 -35.27
CA LYS A 317 7.03 17.49 -36.18
C LYS A 317 5.79 18.32 -35.81
N LEU A 318 5.47 18.39 -34.52
CA LEU A 318 4.37 19.23 -34.03
C LEU A 318 4.63 20.72 -34.28
N LEU A 319 5.87 21.18 -34.10
CA LEU A 319 6.28 22.57 -34.38
C LEU A 319 6.13 22.99 -35.84
N ALA A 320 6.21 22.03 -36.78
CA ALA A 320 5.95 22.24 -38.20
C ALA A 320 4.45 22.33 -38.53
N GLY A 321 3.58 21.85 -37.64
CA GLY A 321 2.12 21.95 -37.78
C GLY A 321 1.56 23.29 -37.32
N GLU A 322 0.28 23.51 -37.62
CA GLU A 322 -0.48 24.64 -37.09
C GLU A 322 -0.95 24.33 -35.67
N ALA A 323 -0.49 25.12 -34.70
CA ALA A 323 -0.83 24.98 -33.29
C ALA A 323 -2.04 25.85 -32.95
N LEU A 324 -3.10 25.24 -32.42
CA LEU A 324 -4.32 25.92 -32.02
C LEU A 324 -4.62 25.68 -30.55
N PRO A 325 -5.10 26.70 -29.82
CA PRO A 325 -5.52 26.54 -28.43
C PRO A 325 -6.76 25.64 -28.36
N ARG A 326 -7.02 25.11 -27.16
CA ARG A 326 -8.10 24.18 -26.87
C ARG A 326 -9.44 24.55 -27.50
N GLU A 327 -9.92 25.76 -27.27
CA GLU A 327 -11.25 26.20 -27.70
C GLU A 327 -11.37 26.15 -29.23
N THR A 328 -10.38 26.65 -29.94
CA THR A 328 -10.36 26.66 -31.42
C THR A 328 -10.18 25.25 -31.98
N GLY A 329 -9.27 24.45 -31.39
CA GLY A 329 -9.00 23.09 -31.84
C GLY A 329 -10.22 22.17 -31.68
N GLU A 330 -10.89 22.22 -30.51
CA GLU A 330 -12.10 21.44 -30.25
C GLU A 330 -13.25 21.83 -31.20
N VAL A 331 -13.41 23.13 -31.52
CA VAL A 331 -14.43 23.59 -32.48
C VAL A 331 -14.16 23.03 -33.89
N ILE A 332 -12.91 23.06 -34.35
CA ILE A 332 -12.55 22.51 -35.66
C ILE A 332 -12.74 20.98 -35.68
N LEU A 333 -12.37 20.28 -34.61
CA LEU A 333 -12.59 18.85 -34.49
C LEU A 333 -14.08 18.53 -34.57
N ALA A 334 -14.94 19.24 -33.84
CA ALA A 334 -16.39 19.08 -33.91
C ALA A 334 -16.96 19.33 -35.31
N ALA A 335 -16.58 20.43 -35.95
CA ALA A 335 -17.05 20.79 -37.30
C ALA A 335 -16.60 19.78 -38.37
N THR A 336 -15.54 19.01 -38.13
CA THR A 336 -15.02 18.04 -39.10
C THR A 336 -15.63 16.64 -38.99
N LEU A 337 -16.48 16.42 -37.97
CA LEU A 337 -17.22 15.17 -37.73
C LEU A 337 -18.63 15.16 -38.33
N ASP A 338 -18.99 16.16 -39.14
CA ASP A 338 -20.34 16.28 -39.70
C ASP A 338 -20.79 15.10 -40.57
N HIS A 339 -19.85 14.32 -41.09
CA HIS A 339 -20.12 13.09 -41.84
C HIS A 339 -20.62 11.93 -40.97
N ILE A 340 -20.50 12.01 -39.64
CA ILE A 340 -20.97 10.99 -38.70
C ILE A 340 -22.39 11.37 -38.26
N THR A 341 -23.39 10.70 -38.84
CA THR A 341 -24.81 10.99 -38.58
C THR A 341 -25.29 10.54 -37.20
N ASP A 342 -24.66 9.51 -36.62
CA ASP A 342 -24.94 9.05 -35.26
C ASP A 342 -24.36 10.03 -34.23
N GLU A 343 -25.25 10.81 -33.60
CA GLU A 343 -24.91 11.79 -32.57
C GLU A 343 -24.21 11.17 -31.36
N SER A 344 -24.62 9.98 -30.92
CA SER A 344 -24.01 9.28 -29.79
C SER A 344 -22.55 8.93 -30.10
N ARG A 345 -22.32 8.41 -31.31
CA ARG A 345 -20.97 8.08 -31.78
C ARG A 345 -20.11 9.32 -31.94
N ARG A 346 -20.65 10.38 -32.55
CA ARG A 346 -19.98 11.69 -32.68
C ARG A 346 -19.56 12.25 -31.33
N ASN A 347 -20.45 12.22 -30.34
CA ASN A 347 -20.17 12.68 -28.99
C ASN A 347 -19.14 11.81 -28.27
N SER A 348 -19.14 10.48 -28.50
CA SER A 348 -18.11 9.58 -27.97
C SER A 348 -16.72 9.94 -28.51
N ILE A 349 -16.60 10.15 -29.82
CA ILE A 349 -15.34 10.55 -30.47
C ILE A 349 -14.87 11.90 -29.91
N LEU A 350 -15.79 12.88 -29.83
CA LEU A 350 -15.47 14.19 -29.25
C LEU A 350 -14.99 14.08 -27.82
N ARG A 351 -15.61 13.23 -26.99
CA ARG A 351 -15.16 13.05 -25.60
C ARG A 351 -13.74 12.49 -25.53
N ILE A 352 -13.37 11.57 -26.42
CA ILE A 352 -12.00 11.01 -26.49
C ILE A 352 -10.99 12.06 -26.99
N GLN A 353 -11.43 12.95 -27.90
CA GLN A 353 -10.58 13.97 -28.52
C GLN A 353 -10.46 15.26 -27.70
N LYS A 354 -11.38 15.50 -26.76
CA LYS A 354 -11.35 16.61 -25.81
C LYS A 354 -10.25 16.39 -24.76
N GLU A 355 -9.96 17.43 -23.98
CA GLU A 355 -9.03 17.45 -22.83
C GLU A 355 -7.59 17.90 -23.12
N TYR A 356 -7.27 18.28 -24.36
CA TYR A 356 -5.95 18.81 -24.68
C TYR A 356 -5.92 20.34 -24.65
N PRO A 357 -4.98 20.96 -23.91
CA PRO A 357 -4.74 22.41 -23.97
C PRO A 357 -4.36 22.92 -25.37
N TRP A 358 -3.69 22.08 -26.17
CA TRP A 358 -3.21 22.43 -27.50
C TRP A 358 -3.49 21.33 -28.52
N TYR A 359 -3.90 21.74 -29.71
CA TYR A 359 -4.12 20.88 -30.86
C TYR A 359 -3.18 21.26 -31.99
N TYR A 360 -2.49 20.28 -32.55
CA TYR A 360 -1.51 20.46 -33.61
C TYR A 360 -2.01 19.77 -34.88
N PHE A 361 -2.25 20.57 -35.92
CA PHE A 361 -2.67 20.10 -37.23
C PHE A 361 -1.44 19.95 -38.13
N CYS A 362 -0.97 18.71 -38.27
CA CYS A 362 0.21 18.36 -39.05
C CYS A 362 -0.19 17.69 -40.38
N GLU A 363 0.76 17.58 -41.30
CA GLU A 363 0.53 16.92 -42.61
C GLU A 363 0.09 15.45 -42.50
N ASP A 364 0.48 14.77 -41.42
CA ASP A 364 0.21 13.34 -41.25
C ASP A 364 -0.88 13.02 -40.20
N GLY A 365 -1.41 14.03 -39.50
CA GLY A 365 -2.37 13.82 -38.43
C GLY A 365 -2.75 15.08 -37.66
N VAL A 366 -3.79 14.94 -36.84
CA VAL A 366 -4.07 15.89 -35.77
C VAL A 366 -3.61 15.28 -34.46
N TYR A 367 -2.90 16.07 -33.66
CA TYR A 367 -2.33 15.65 -32.38
C TYR A 367 -2.88 16.52 -31.24
N GLY A 368 -3.22 15.87 -30.13
CA GLY A 368 -3.51 16.54 -28.88
C GLY A 368 -2.26 16.58 -28.00
N SER A 369 -1.87 17.77 -27.54
CA SER A 369 -0.73 17.94 -26.64
C SER A 369 -1.09 18.79 -25.44
N ARG A 370 -0.39 18.52 -24.33
CA ARG A 370 -0.40 19.36 -23.13
C ARG A 370 0.59 20.53 -23.20
N PHE A 371 1.47 20.53 -24.19
CA PHE A 371 2.55 21.49 -24.30
C PHE A 371 2.21 22.58 -25.29
N PRO A 372 2.43 23.86 -24.94
CA PRO A 372 2.43 24.95 -25.91
C PRO A 372 3.67 24.87 -26.80
N ARG A 373 3.69 25.68 -27.87
CA ARG A 373 4.75 25.69 -28.88
C ARG A 373 6.13 25.90 -28.26
N GLU A 374 6.28 26.82 -27.32
CA GLU A 374 7.55 27.18 -26.68
C GLU A 374 8.13 26.01 -25.88
N THR A 375 7.26 25.20 -25.25
CA THR A 375 7.71 24.02 -24.52
C THR A 375 8.13 22.90 -25.46
N LEU A 376 7.46 22.76 -26.62
CA LEU A 376 7.90 21.82 -27.65
C LEU A 376 9.27 22.19 -28.20
N GLU A 377 9.58 23.48 -28.37
CA GLU A 377 10.91 23.96 -28.77
C GLU A 377 11.98 23.50 -27.78
N LEU A 378 11.72 23.63 -26.47
CA LEU A 378 12.61 23.10 -25.43
C LEU A 378 12.78 21.58 -25.53
N LEU A 379 11.69 20.83 -25.70
CA LEU A 379 11.72 19.37 -25.82
C LEU A 379 12.51 18.86 -27.03
N THR A 380 12.75 19.69 -28.06
CA THR A 380 13.66 19.33 -29.16
C THR A 380 15.12 19.15 -28.72
N TYR A 381 15.50 19.74 -27.58
CA TYR A 381 16.84 19.64 -26.98
C TYR A 381 16.95 18.51 -25.95
N LEU A 382 15.88 17.73 -25.71
CA LEU A 382 15.90 16.63 -24.73
C LEU A 382 17.09 15.66 -24.90
N PRO A 383 17.50 15.25 -26.12
CA PRO A 383 18.65 14.34 -26.29
C PRO A 383 19.98 14.95 -25.85
N LEU A 384 20.09 16.28 -25.83
CA LEU A 384 21.29 17.03 -25.44
C LEU A 384 21.28 17.44 -23.97
N SER A 385 20.14 17.28 -23.29
CA SER A 385 19.99 17.67 -21.89
C SER A 385 20.76 16.72 -20.96
N SER A 386 21.31 17.30 -19.89
CA SER A 386 21.99 16.58 -18.81
C SER A 386 21.66 17.27 -17.49
N GLY A 387 22.03 16.67 -16.36
CA GLY A 387 21.81 17.32 -15.08
C GLY A 387 20.31 17.42 -14.73
N ASN A 388 19.98 18.42 -13.92
CA ASN A 388 18.60 18.70 -13.51
C ASN A 388 17.66 18.92 -14.71
N ALA A 389 18.16 19.55 -15.79
CA ALA A 389 17.36 19.83 -16.98
C ALA A 389 16.87 18.54 -17.64
N LEU A 390 17.70 17.49 -17.70
CA LEU A 390 17.28 16.18 -18.21
C LEU A 390 16.15 15.59 -17.35
N VAL A 391 16.33 15.60 -16.03
CA VAL A 391 15.33 15.06 -15.10
C VAL A 391 13.99 15.79 -15.22
N GLU A 392 14.03 17.11 -15.29
CA GLU A 392 12.83 17.96 -15.37
C GLU A 392 12.11 17.80 -16.71
N MET A 393 12.84 17.83 -17.84
CA MET A 393 12.24 17.65 -19.16
C MET A 393 11.66 16.24 -19.35
N VAL A 394 12.33 15.20 -18.85
CA VAL A 394 11.75 13.84 -18.86
C VAL A 394 10.49 13.79 -18.01
N ALA A 395 10.52 14.37 -16.80
CA ALA A 395 9.34 14.44 -15.94
C ALA A 395 8.16 15.18 -16.57
N TRP A 396 8.42 16.21 -17.39
CA TRP A 396 7.37 16.86 -18.19
C TRP A 396 6.70 15.85 -19.12
N THR A 397 7.48 14.99 -19.78
CA THR A 397 6.98 14.07 -20.81
C THR A 397 6.28 12.81 -20.31
N ILE A 398 6.37 12.47 -19.03
CA ILE A 398 5.72 11.28 -18.47
C ILE A 398 4.21 11.50 -18.37
N GLU A 399 3.41 10.56 -18.86
CA GLU A 399 1.95 10.60 -18.67
C GLU A 399 1.57 10.23 -17.24
N CYS A 400 0.67 11.00 -16.65
CA CYS A 400 -0.12 10.55 -15.51
C CYS A 400 -1.16 9.55 -16.02
N ASP A 401 -1.34 8.42 -15.33
CA ASP A 401 -2.27 7.38 -15.76
C ASP A 401 -3.70 7.91 -15.88
N LYS A 402 -4.17 8.11 -17.12
CA LYS A 402 -5.52 8.58 -17.46
C LYS A 402 -6.62 7.75 -16.78
N GLY A 403 -6.36 6.46 -16.52
CA GLY A 403 -7.33 5.53 -15.94
C GLY A 403 -7.62 5.71 -14.44
N SER A 404 -6.85 6.51 -13.71
CA SER A 404 -7.02 6.67 -12.25
C SER A 404 -7.88 7.87 -11.82
N MET A 405 -8.31 8.71 -12.76
CA MET A 405 -8.90 10.01 -12.46
C MET A 405 -10.36 10.12 -12.92
N ARG A 406 -11.27 10.24 -11.95
CA ARG A 406 -12.72 10.42 -12.19
C ARG A 406 -13.24 11.82 -11.89
N VAL A 407 -12.36 12.83 -11.80
CA VAL A 407 -12.76 14.19 -11.43
C VAL A 407 -12.09 15.20 -12.37
N GLU A 408 -12.91 16.07 -12.96
CA GLU A 408 -12.56 17.09 -13.96
C GLU A 408 -11.44 18.06 -13.49
N ASP A 409 -11.17 18.13 -12.19
CA ASP A 409 -10.12 18.99 -11.61
C ASP A 409 -8.75 18.30 -11.41
N SER A 410 -8.66 16.98 -11.64
CA SER A 410 -7.50 16.20 -11.18
C SER A 410 -6.40 16.02 -12.23
N PHE A 411 -6.71 16.08 -13.53
CA PHE A 411 -5.74 15.84 -14.61
C PHE A 411 -4.56 16.84 -14.58
N PHE A 412 -4.82 18.09 -14.20
CA PHE A 412 -3.80 19.14 -14.13
C PHE A 412 -3.03 19.17 -12.80
N ALA A 413 -3.62 18.66 -11.72
CA ALA A 413 -3.09 18.82 -10.37
C ALA A 413 -1.85 17.96 -10.07
N GLN A 414 -1.62 16.88 -10.82
CA GLN A 414 -0.51 15.94 -10.59
C GLN A 414 0.60 15.96 -11.64
N ASN A 415 0.42 16.74 -12.72
CA ASN A 415 1.40 16.79 -13.79
C ASN A 415 2.54 17.75 -13.41
N PHE A 416 3.76 17.24 -13.35
CA PHE A 416 4.96 17.99 -12.98
C PHE A 416 5.17 19.26 -13.83
N TYR A 417 4.90 19.20 -15.14
CA TYR A 417 4.98 20.38 -16.01
C TYR A 417 3.97 21.47 -15.61
N GLN A 418 2.72 21.08 -15.35
CA GLN A 418 1.66 22.01 -14.96
C GLN A 418 1.96 22.66 -13.61
N GLN A 419 2.42 21.88 -12.64
CA GLN A 419 2.77 22.38 -11.31
C GLN A 419 3.96 23.35 -11.37
N THR A 420 5.01 23.02 -12.13
CA THR A 420 6.24 23.82 -12.12
C THR A 420 6.20 24.99 -13.09
N GLN A 421 5.82 24.77 -14.35
CA GLN A 421 5.91 25.80 -15.40
C GLN A 421 4.68 26.71 -15.45
N ILE A 422 3.49 26.19 -15.12
CA ILE A 422 2.25 26.97 -15.19
C ILE A 422 1.86 27.52 -13.82
N ALA A 423 1.86 26.68 -12.77
CA ALA A 423 1.52 27.11 -11.42
C ALA A 423 2.70 27.71 -10.62
N GLY A 424 3.93 27.65 -11.15
CA GLY A 424 5.12 28.24 -10.52
C GLY A 424 5.56 27.56 -9.22
N LYS A 425 5.12 26.32 -8.96
CA LYS A 425 5.49 25.59 -7.75
C LYS A 425 6.91 25.06 -7.84
N THR A 426 7.65 25.11 -6.73
CA THR A 426 8.95 24.46 -6.60
C THR A 426 8.74 23.02 -6.13
N GLU A 427 8.64 22.08 -7.07
CA GLU A 427 8.49 20.66 -6.78
C GLU A 427 9.69 19.87 -7.31
N THR A 428 10.07 18.79 -6.63
CA THR A 428 11.12 17.87 -7.10
C THR A 428 10.49 16.80 -8.00
N PRO A 429 11.06 16.50 -9.18
CA PRO A 429 10.51 15.49 -10.08
C PRO A 429 10.37 14.11 -9.41
N THR A 430 9.17 13.54 -9.44
CA THR A 430 8.91 12.17 -9.00
C THR A 430 8.28 11.34 -10.11
N PHE A 431 8.94 10.28 -10.54
CA PHE A 431 8.40 9.34 -11.51
C PHE A 431 9.00 7.93 -11.35
N SER A 432 8.26 6.90 -11.74
CA SER A 432 8.70 5.51 -11.69
C SER A 432 9.26 5.05 -13.04
N GLU A 433 9.96 3.92 -13.06
CA GLU A 433 10.42 3.28 -14.32
C GLU A 433 9.24 2.94 -15.25
N ALA A 434 8.09 2.54 -14.69
CA ALA A 434 6.87 2.32 -15.48
C ALA A 434 6.34 3.63 -16.11
N GLY A 435 6.50 4.76 -15.42
CA GLY A 435 6.15 6.08 -15.95
C GLY A 435 7.04 6.49 -17.13
N LEU A 436 8.34 6.17 -17.09
CA LEU A 436 9.27 6.46 -18.19
C LEU A 436 8.85 5.79 -19.51
N ASN A 437 8.31 4.57 -19.45
CA ASN A 437 7.82 3.87 -20.64
C ASN A 437 6.55 4.50 -21.24
N LYS A 438 5.84 5.32 -20.47
CA LYS A 438 4.64 6.06 -20.90
C LYS A 438 4.96 7.51 -21.30
N ALA A 439 6.23 7.87 -21.43
CA ALA A 439 6.59 9.22 -21.82
C ALA A 439 6.16 9.53 -23.26
N ILE A 440 5.27 10.50 -23.41
CA ILE A 440 4.81 11.00 -24.72
C ILE A 440 4.69 12.54 -24.70
N VAL A 441 4.88 13.12 -25.88
CA VAL A 441 4.73 14.58 -26.11
C VAL A 441 3.31 14.94 -26.50
N ALA A 442 2.69 14.11 -27.33
CA ALA A 442 1.35 14.29 -27.83
C ALA A 442 0.75 12.94 -28.21
N GLU A 443 -0.57 12.87 -28.16
CA GLU A 443 -1.33 11.73 -28.67
C GLU A 443 -1.84 12.04 -30.07
N LYS A 444 -1.69 11.10 -31.00
CA LYS A 444 -2.29 11.22 -32.33
C LYS A 444 -3.78 10.91 -32.22
N ILE A 445 -4.60 11.96 -32.16
CA ILE A 445 -6.05 11.83 -31.98
C ILE A 445 -6.77 11.48 -33.29
N ARG A 446 -6.15 11.77 -34.44
CA ARG A 446 -6.75 11.56 -35.76
C ARG A 446 -5.73 11.49 -36.90
N GLY A 447 -6.11 10.85 -38.01
CA GLY A 447 -5.40 10.96 -39.30
C GLY A 447 -5.37 12.38 -39.87
N ASN A 448 -4.63 12.59 -40.96
CA ASN A 448 -4.47 13.93 -41.53
C ASN A 448 -5.77 14.45 -42.17
N GLU A 449 -5.83 15.78 -42.29
CA GLU A 449 -7.04 16.47 -42.72
C GLU A 449 -7.31 16.35 -44.23
N ARG A 450 -6.26 16.14 -45.02
CA ARG A 450 -6.36 15.90 -46.46
C ARG A 450 -7.05 14.57 -46.73
N ASP A 451 -6.58 13.51 -46.10
CA ASP A 451 -7.11 12.15 -46.20
C ASP A 451 -8.55 12.09 -45.71
N ARG A 452 -8.89 12.83 -44.64
CA ARG A 452 -10.27 12.98 -44.20
C ARG A 452 -11.15 13.57 -45.30
N LYS A 453 -10.78 14.75 -45.84
CA LYS A 453 -11.57 15.41 -46.88
C LYS A 453 -11.72 14.53 -48.12
N ASP A 454 -10.65 13.86 -48.53
CA ASP A 454 -10.66 12.97 -49.69
C ASP A 454 -11.49 11.71 -49.45
N SER A 455 -11.36 11.07 -48.28
CA SER A 455 -12.13 9.87 -47.94
C SER A 455 -13.62 10.17 -47.82
N VAL A 456 -14.02 11.24 -47.13
CA VAL A 456 -15.44 11.64 -46.99
C VAL A 456 -16.04 11.97 -48.37
N ARG A 457 -15.31 12.73 -49.20
CA ARG A 457 -15.78 13.10 -50.55
C ARG A 457 -15.92 11.89 -51.47
N ARG A 458 -14.93 10.99 -51.49
CA ARG A 458 -14.96 9.78 -52.33
C ARG A 458 -15.97 8.76 -51.81
N TYR A 459 -16.10 8.62 -50.49
CA TYR A 459 -17.14 7.84 -49.85
C TYR A 459 -18.54 8.28 -50.29
N ALA A 460 -18.85 9.59 -50.28
CA ALA A 460 -20.15 10.09 -50.71
C ALA A 460 -20.47 9.71 -52.16
N LYS A 461 -19.47 9.80 -53.06
CA LYS A 461 -19.62 9.37 -54.47
C LYS A 461 -19.86 7.86 -54.59
N LEU A 462 -19.12 7.05 -53.83
CA LEU A 462 -19.28 5.60 -53.84
C LEU A 462 -20.62 5.16 -53.25
N ALA A 463 -21.06 5.78 -52.14
CA ALA A 463 -22.36 5.51 -51.53
C ALA A 463 -23.52 5.88 -52.46
N GLN A 464 -23.38 6.97 -53.24
CA GLN A 464 -24.34 7.32 -54.29
C GLN A 464 -24.34 6.32 -55.44
N ALA A 465 -23.18 5.78 -55.82
CA ALA A 465 -23.06 4.85 -56.95
C ALA A 465 -23.49 3.42 -56.62
N LEU A 466 -23.15 2.91 -55.44
CA LEU A 466 -23.39 1.53 -55.00
C LEU A 466 -24.62 1.38 -54.09
N GLY A 467 -25.12 2.47 -53.51
CA GLY A 467 -26.15 2.46 -52.48
C GLY A 467 -25.56 2.41 -51.07
N GLU A 468 -26.26 3.04 -50.13
CA GLU A 468 -25.81 3.20 -48.74
C GLU A 468 -25.73 1.92 -47.91
N HIS A 469 -26.34 0.83 -48.41
CA HIS A 469 -26.42 -0.48 -47.77
C HIS A 469 -25.54 -1.55 -48.45
N ASP A 470 -24.71 -1.17 -49.44
CA ASP A 470 -23.70 -2.09 -49.96
C ASP A 470 -22.71 -2.40 -48.83
N LYS A 471 -22.45 -3.69 -48.57
CA LYS A 471 -21.57 -4.15 -47.47
C LYS A 471 -20.19 -3.49 -47.52
N ARG A 472 -19.67 -3.15 -48.70
CA ARG A 472 -18.37 -2.49 -48.85
C ARG A 472 -18.43 -1.03 -48.42
N ILE A 473 -19.56 -0.36 -48.70
CA ILE A 473 -19.84 1.01 -48.22
C ILE A 473 -20.02 1.01 -46.70
N GLU A 474 -20.66 0.00 -46.13
CA GLU A 474 -20.78 -0.17 -44.68
C GLU A 474 -19.40 -0.31 -44.02
N THR A 475 -18.51 -1.15 -44.56
CA THR A 475 -17.13 -1.27 -44.05
C THR A 475 -16.39 0.08 -44.04
N ILE A 476 -16.50 0.87 -45.12
CA ILE A 476 -15.88 2.21 -45.15
C ILE A 476 -16.52 3.12 -44.10
N ARG A 477 -17.86 3.12 -43.98
CA ARG A 477 -18.59 3.91 -42.98
C ARG A 477 -18.13 3.57 -41.57
N GLU A 478 -18.00 2.29 -41.24
CA GLU A 478 -17.51 1.82 -39.95
C GLU A 478 -16.10 2.36 -39.65
N ARG A 479 -15.21 2.39 -40.64
CA ARG A 479 -13.85 2.95 -40.47
C ARG A 479 -13.84 4.46 -40.28
N LEU A 480 -14.65 5.19 -41.05
CA LEU A 480 -14.79 6.64 -40.91
C LEU A 480 -15.39 7.00 -39.53
N ASN A 481 -16.29 6.16 -39.02
CA ASN A 481 -16.95 6.32 -37.74
C ASN A 481 -16.20 5.64 -36.56
N ALA A 482 -15.04 5.01 -36.80
CA ALA A 482 -14.23 4.39 -35.77
C ALA A 482 -13.57 5.45 -34.87
N ASP A 483 -13.36 5.15 -33.59
CA ASP A 483 -12.80 6.15 -32.65
C ASP A 483 -11.39 6.60 -33.04
N ALA A 484 -10.61 5.69 -33.66
CA ALA A 484 -9.26 5.98 -34.16
C ALA A 484 -9.23 6.82 -35.44
N GLN A 485 -10.36 6.97 -36.15
CA GLN A 485 -10.51 7.79 -37.36
C GLN A 485 -9.34 7.67 -38.36
N ASN A 486 -9.02 6.43 -38.76
CA ASN A 486 -7.91 6.13 -39.65
C ASN A 486 -8.30 6.32 -41.12
N TYR A 487 -8.32 7.58 -41.57
CA TYR A 487 -8.75 7.96 -42.92
C TYR A 487 -7.86 7.41 -44.04
N SER A 488 -6.56 7.17 -43.80
CA SER A 488 -5.68 6.60 -44.81
C SER A 488 -6.06 5.15 -45.13
N ARG A 489 -6.47 4.38 -44.11
CA ARG A 489 -7.03 3.03 -44.31
C ARG A 489 -8.37 3.07 -45.05
N ALA A 490 -9.24 4.04 -44.72
CA ALA A 490 -10.49 4.22 -45.46
C ALA A 490 -10.22 4.59 -46.93
N LEU A 491 -9.22 5.43 -47.22
CA LEU A 491 -8.80 5.76 -48.58
C LEU A 491 -8.28 4.56 -49.37
N GLN A 492 -7.54 3.65 -48.72
CA GLN A 492 -7.08 2.41 -49.36
C GLN A 492 -8.28 1.55 -49.78
N GLU A 493 -9.28 1.39 -48.91
CA GLU A 493 -10.48 0.62 -49.24
C GLU A 493 -11.32 1.29 -50.32
N ILE A 494 -11.48 2.61 -50.25
CA ILE A 494 -12.13 3.39 -51.30
C ILE A 494 -11.41 3.16 -52.64
N ALA A 495 -10.07 3.19 -52.67
CA ALA A 495 -9.30 2.95 -53.88
C ALA A 495 -9.50 1.53 -54.42
N THR A 496 -9.56 0.52 -53.54
CA THR A 496 -9.88 -0.86 -53.93
C THR A 496 -11.27 -0.98 -54.55
N ILE A 497 -12.28 -0.32 -53.98
CA ILE A 497 -13.65 -0.33 -54.53
C ILE A 497 -13.72 0.44 -55.84
N GLU A 498 -13.05 1.60 -55.95
CA GLU A 498 -13.00 2.36 -57.19
C GLU A 498 -12.33 1.56 -58.31
N GLN A 499 -11.23 0.86 -58.00
CA GLN A 499 -10.58 -0.03 -58.96
C GLN A 499 -11.52 -1.17 -59.38
N PHE A 500 -12.24 -1.75 -58.42
CA PHE A 500 -13.26 -2.77 -58.70
C PHE A 500 -14.38 -2.25 -59.61
N LEU A 501 -14.93 -1.07 -59.31
CA LEU A 501 -15.95 -0.41 -60.13
C LEU A 501 -15.43 -0.09 -61.53
N TYR A 502 -14.18 0.35 -61.63
CA TYR A 502 -13.52 0.56 -62.91
C TYR A 502 -13.44 -0.73 -63.71
N SER A 503 -13.02 -1.85 -63.09
CA SER A 503 -13.00 -3.17 -63.72
C SER A 503 -14.41 -3.66 -64.13
N ILE A 504 -15.47 -3.29 -63.42
CA ILE A 504 -16.84 -3.54 -63.90
C ILE A 504 -17.14 -2.70 -65.14
N GLN A 505 -16.84 -1.40 -65.10
CA GLN A 505 -17.14 -0.45 -66.19
C GLN A 505 -16.39 -0.77 -67.49
N THR A 506 -15.15 -1.28 -67.37
CA THR A 506 -14.34 -1.76 -68.49
C THR A 506 -14.71 -3.18 -68.94
N GLY A 507 -15.56 -3.88 -68.18
CA GLY A 507 -15.98 -5.24 -68.49
C GLY A 507 -14.90 -6.30 -68.23
N GLU A 508 -14.01 -6.05 -67.26
CA GLU A 508 -13.00 -7.01 -66.77
C GLU A 508 -13.55 -7.95 -65.70
N ILE A 509 -14.54 -7.51 -64.91
CA ILE A 509 -15.18 -8.29 -63.84
C ILE A 509 -16.71 -8.31 -64.02
N TRP A 510 -17.32 -9.46 -63.79
CA TRP A 510 -18.76 -9.59 -63.56
C TRP A 510 -19.06 -9.59 -62.06
N PRO A 511 -19.84 -8.62 -61.56
CA PRO A 511 -20.19 -8.59 -60.15
C PRO A 511 -21.26 -9.63 -59.80
N ALA A 512 -21.09 -10.28 -58.66
CA ALA A 512 -22.07 -11.16 -58.02
C ALA A 512 -22.79 -12.14 -58.98
N VAL A 513 -22.03 -12.91 -59.77
CA VAL A 513 -22.59 -13.80 -60.79
C VAL A 513 -23.44 -14.89 -60.15
N ARG A 514 -24.74 -14.86 -60.48
CA ARG A 514 -25.73 -15.86 -60.08
C ARG A 514 -26.20 -16.64 -61.30
N ILE A 515 -26.17 -17.95 -61.16
CA ILE A 515 -26.43 -18.89 -62.24
C ILE A 515 -27.52 -19.82 -61.76
N SER A 516 -28.67 -19.74 -62.41
CA SER A 516 -29.79 -20.61 -62.10
C SER A 516 -29.40 -22.06 -62.35
N ARG A 517 -29.62 -22.90 -61.34
CA ARG A 517 -29.51 -24.36 -61.41
C ARG A 517 -30.71 -25.00 -62.11
N HIS A 518 -31.70 -24.20 -62.55
CA HIS A 518 -32.84 -24.69 -63.30
C HIS A 518 -32.59 -24.66 -64.82
N THR A 519 -32.50 -25.86 -65.38
CA THR A 519 -32.58 -26.11 -66.82
C THR A 519 -33.67 -27.14 -67.08
N GLY A 520 -34.94 -26.76 -66.94
CA GLY A 520 -36.06 -27.62 -67.33
C GLY A 520 -36.13 -28.97 -66.60
N ARG A 521 -36.19 -30.09 -67.35
CA ARG A 521 -36.54 -31.45 -66.89
C ARG A 521 -35.49 -32.17 -66.01
N HIS A 522 -34.37 -31.53 -65.68
CA HIS A 522 -33.27 -32.16 -64.93
C HIS A 522 -33.34 -31.83 -63.43
N SER A 523 -33.13 -32.83 -62.56
CA SER A 523 -33.35 -32.74 -61.12
C SER A 523 -32.14 -32.22 -60.31
N SER A 524 -30.95 -32.12 -60.92
CA SER A 524 -29.76 -31.55 -60.28
C SER A 524 -28.79 -30.95 -61.31
N LEU A 525 -28.50 -29.65 -61.21
CA LEU A 525 -27.44 -28.98 -61.97
C LEU A 525 -26.29 -28.62 -61.03
N THR A 526 -25.13 -29.23 -61.24
CA THR A 526 -23.87 -28.77 -60.62
C THR A 526 -23.26 -27.69 -61.49
N VAL A 527 -22.79 -26.60 -60.90
CA VAL A 527 -22.19 -25.50 -61.64
C VAL A 527 -20.78 -25.25 -61.14
N TRP A 528 -19.87 -24.95 -62.05
CA TRP A 528 -18.49 -24.54 -61.76
C TRP A 528 -18.17 -23.25 -62.52
N ALA A 529 -17.22 -22.49 -61.97
CA ALA A 529 -16.62 -21.34 -62.63
C ALA A 529 -15.11 -21.57 -62.72
N ILE A 530 -14.57 -21.53 -63.95
CA ILE A 530 -13.17 -21.84 -64.26
C ILE A 530 -12.46 -20.57 -64.74
N THR A 531 -11.51 -20.06 -63.96
CA THR A 531 -10.70 -18.88 -64.32
C THR A 531 -9.73 -19.18 -65.46
N ASP A 532 -9.11 -18.15 -66.03
CA ASP A 532 -8.15 -18.29 -67.15
C ASP A 532 -6.94 -19.17 -66.84
N ASP A 533 -6.56 -19.28 -65.57
CA ASP A 533 -5.46 -20.14 -65.12
C ASP A 533 -5.89 -21.59 -64.84
N GLY A 534 -7.17 -21.92 -65.07
CA GLY A 534 -7.74 -23.25 -64.84
C GLY A 534 -8.18 -23.51 -63.39
N SER A 535 -8.05 -22.56 -62.47
CA SER A 535 -8.54 -22.77 -61.11
C SER A 535 -10.08 -22.74 -61.06
N LEU A 536 -10.65 -23.57 -60.16
CA LEU A 536 -12.08 -23.60 -59.89
C LEU A 536 -12.40 -22.59 -58.80
N LEU A 537 -13.39 -21.74 -59.04
CA LEU A 537 -13.93 -20.86 -58.02
C LEU A 537 -14.94 -21.63 -57.18
N GLU A 538 -14.81 -21.51 -55.86
CA GLU A 538 -15.78 -22.06 -54.93
C GLU A 538 -17.10 -21.30 -55.01
N GLU A 539 -18.21 -22.03 -54.90
CA GLU A 539 -19.50 -21.39 -54.73
C GLU A 539 -19.54 -20.62 -53.42
N SER A 540 -20.03 -19.38 -53.46
CA SER A 540 -20.25 -18.59 -52.26
C SER A 540 -21.28 -19.28 -51.36
N SER A 541 -21.17 -19.06 -50.05
CA SER A 541 -22.14 -19.52 -49.05
C SER A 541 -23.57 -19.00 -49.25
N ASN A 542 -23.76 -18.06 -50.18
CA ASN A 542 -25.07 -17.55 -50.59
C ASN A 542 -25.68 -18.33 -51.77
N SER A 543 -25.08 -19.45 -52.19
CA SER A 543 -25.75 -20.36 -53.12
C SER A 543 -26.97 -20.98 -52.45
N ASP A 544 -28.07 -21.04 -53.19
CA ASP A 544 -29.27 -21.75 -52.75
C ASP A 544 -29.48 -22.99 -53.62
N LYS A 545 -30.49 -23.81 -53.28
CA LYS A 545 -30.79 -25.03 -54.04
C LYS A 545 -31.01 -24.76 -55.54
N ASN A 546 -31.41 -23.55 -55.91
CA ASN A 546 -31.81 -23.17 -57.25
C ASN A 546 -30.79 -22.26 -57.96
N THR A 547 -29.74 -21.81 -57.27
CA THR A 547 -28.81 -20.81 -57.79
C THR A 547 -27.39 -21.03 -57.28
N ALA A 548 -26.45 -21.27 -58.18
CA ALA A 548 -25.03 -21.19 -57.88
C ALA A 548 -24.58 -19.72 -57.91
N ALA A 549 -23.86 -19.27 -56.89
CA ALA A 549 -23.40 -17.89 -56.78
C ALA A 549 -21.88 -17.87 -56.61
N PHE A 550 -21.14 -17.22 -57.52
CA PHE A 550 -19.66 -17.26 -57.56
C PHE A 550 -18.98 -15.97 -57.10
N GLY A 551 -19.71 -15.05 -56.47
CA GLY A 551 -19.17 -13.74 -56.11
C GLY A 551 -18.78 -12.93 -57.36
N ASP A 552 -17.76 -12.11 -57.22
CA ASP A 552 -17.23 -11.30 -58.32
C ASP A 552 -16.19 -12.11 -59.10
N ILE A 553 -16.45 -12.36 -60.39
CA ILE A 553 -15.59 -13.21 -61.22
C ILE A 553 -15.07 -12.47 -62.46
N PRO A 554 -13.82 -12.69 -62.92
CA PRO A 554 -13.33 -12.13 -64.17
C PRO A 554 -14.25 -12.48 -65.35
N THR A 555 -14.43 -11.57 -66.30
CA THR A 555 -15.29 -11.82 -67.49
C THR A 555 -14.75 -12.91 -68.42
N SER A 556 -13.49 -13.28 -68.27
CA SER A 556 -12.85 -14.39 -68.96
C SER A 556 -13.14 -15.76 -68.33
N THR A 557 -13.76 -15.78 -67.14
CA THR A 557 -14.14 -17.00 -66.42
C THR A 557 -15.17 -17.80 -67.21
N LEU A 558 -14.90 -19.10 -67.37
CA LEU A 558 -15.78 -20.05 -68.03
C LEU A 558 -16.79 -20.62 -67.02
N ILE A 559 -18.09 -20.46 -67.28
CA ILE A 559 -19.12 -21.12 -66.47
C ILE A 559 -19.45 -22.46 -67.09
N VAL A 560 -19.47 -23.50 -66.28
CA VAL A 560 -19.75 -24.87 -66.69
C VAL A 560 -20.86 -25.42 -65.79
N GLY A 561 -22.02 -25.68 -66.36
CA GLY A 561 -23.11 -26.42 -65.74
C GLY A 561 -23.15 -27.85 -66.24
N TRP A 562 -23.39 -28.80 -65.33
CA TRP A 562 -23.62 -30.20 -65.63
C TRP A 562 -24.94 -30.63 -65.00
N GLY A 563 -25.82 -31.21 -65.80
CA GLY A 563 -27.12 -31.68 -65.37
C GLY A 563 -27.38 -33.09 -65.83
N TYR A 564 -27.96 -33.91 -64.94
CA TYR A 564 -28.43 -35.25 -65.25
C TYR A 564 -29.96 -35.29 -65.09
N GLY A 565 -30.64 -35.95 -66.03
CA GLY A 565 -32.08 -36.18 -65.94
C GLY A 565 -32.44 -37.57 -66.43
N SER A 566 -33.30 -38.24 -65.68
CA SER A 566 -33.95 -39.47 -66.08
C SER A 566 -35.44 -39.22 -66.28
N GLN A 567 -35.96 -39.56 -67.46
CA GLN A 567 -37.40 -39.56 -67.72
C GLN A 567 -37.77 -40.80 -68.52
N GLU A 568 -38.79 -41.54 -68.06
CA GLU A 568 -39.49 -42.58 -68.83
C GLU A 568 -38.51 -43.46 -69.66
N SER A 569 -37.55 -44.11 -68.98
CA SER A 569 -36.50 -44.99 -69.56
C SER A 569 -35.40 -44.33 -70.42
N ARG A 570 -35.29 -42.99 -70.41
CA ARG A 570 -34.15 -42.26 -70.99
C ARG A 570 -33.33 -41.58 -69.92
N CYS A 571 -32.03 -41.87 -69.92
CA CYS A 571 -31.05 -41.07 -69.19
C CYS A 571 -30.47 -40.05 -70.14
N SER A 572 -30.44 -38.79 -69.70
CA SER A 572 -29.86 -37.69 -70.43
C SER A 572 -28.84 -36.98 -69.56
N GLU A 573 -27.63 -36.83 -70.09
CA GLU A 573 -26.58 -36.01 -69.51
C GLU A 573 -26.45 -34.74 -70.35
N SER A 574 -26.46 -33.58 -69.68
CA SER A 574 -26.38 -32.28 -70.32
C SER A 574 -25.20 -31.49 -69.76
N TRP A 575 -24.32 -31.03 -70.65
CA TRP A 575 -23.27 -30.07 -70.31
C TRP A 575 -23.64 -28.72 -70.92
N ARG A 576 -23.66 -27.68 -70.09
CA ARG A 576 -23.93 -26.30 -70.48
C ARG A 576 -22.71 -25.46 -70.18
N ILE A 577 -22.06 -24.98 -71.23
CA ILE A 577 -20.92 -24.08 -71.05
C ILE A 577 -21.30 -22.71 -71.51
N GLU A 578 -21.23 -21.76 -70.59
CA GLU A 578 -21.58 -20.38 -70.83
C GLU A 578 -20.37 -19.49 -70.65
N ARG A 579 -20.16 -18.64 -71.64
CA ARG A 579 -19.55 -17.34 -71.43
C ARG A 579 -20.66 -16.33 -71.54
N ARG A 580 -20.87 -15.52 -70.50
CA ARG A 580 -21.72 -14.36 -70.70
C ARG A 580 -20.98 -13.40 -71.63
N PRO A 581 -21.64 -12.82 -72.65
CA PRO A 581 -21.09 -11.66 -73.33
C PRO A 581 -20.99 -10.51 -72.32
N GLY A 582 -19.98 -9.66 -72.43
CA GLY A 582 -19.92 -8.44 -71.61
C GLY A 582 -21.18 -7.62 -71.87
N GLU A 583 -21.81 -7.02 -70.84
CA GLU A 583 -23.11 -6.35 -70.98
C GLU A 583 -23.17 -5.22 -72.03
N LYS A 584 -22.01 -4.73 -72.52
CA LYS A 584 -21.93 -3.76 -73.62
C LYS A 584 -22.07 -4.37 -75.02
N GLU A 585 -22.02 -5.69 -75.13
CA GLU A 585 -22.28 -6.41 -76.36
C GLU A 585 -23.78 -6.71 -76.45
N ASN A 586 -24.51 -5.86 -77.19
CA ASN A 586 -25.86 -6.18 -77.62
C ASN A 586 -25.88 -7.62 -78.13
N ARG A 587 -26.73 -8.45 -77.52
CA ARG A 587 -26.86 -9.92 -77.68
C ARG A 587 -27.02 -10.41 -79.14
N TRP A 588 -27.12 -9.49 -80.09
CA TRP A 588 -27.40 -9.70 -81.50
C TRP A 588 -26.31 -9.14 -82.45
N GLU A 589 -25.30 -8.40 -81.97
CA GLU A 589 -24.32 -7.71 -82.84
C GLU A 589 -22.85 -8.14 -82.68
N THR A 590 -22.49 -8.98 -81.70
CA THR A 590 -21.13 -9.55 -81.64
C THR A 590 -20.84 -10.39 -82.87
N LYS A 591 -19.86 -9.97 -83.67
CA LYS A 591 -19.37 -10.75 -84.80
C LYS A 591 -18.68 -12.01 -84.26
N PRO A 592 -18.81 -13.17 -84.94
CA PRO A 592 -17.99 -14.35 -84.64
C PRO A 592 -16.51 -14.00 -84.82
N GLY A 593 -15.82 -13.61 -83.73
CA GLY A 593 -14.43 -13.14 -83.77
C GLY A 593 -13.98 -12.35 -82.53
N ASP A 594 -14.90 -11.71 -81.79
CA ASP A 594 -14.53 -10.83 -80.66
C ASP A 594 -14.41 -11.54 -79.30
N TYR A 595 -14.69 -12.84 -79.23
CA TYR A 595 -14.52 -13.63 -78.01
C TYR A 595 -13.04 -13.96 -77.77
N ARG A 596 -12.51 -13.63 -76.58
CA ARG A 596 -11.17 -14.10 -76.16
C ARG A 596 -11.12 -15.63 -76.22
N PRO A 597 -10.06 -16.29 -76.73
CA PRO A 597 -9.99 -17.74 -76.78
C PRO A 597 -10.06 -18.38 -75.38
N VAL A 598 -10.64 -19.57 -75.25
CA VAL A 598 -10.55 -20.38 -74.01
C VAL A 598 -9.09 -20.78 -73.82
N THR A 599 -8.56 -20.59 -72.62
CA THR A 599 -7.16 -20.93 -72.37
C THR A 599 -6.97 -22.45 -72.35
N ALA A 600 -5.77 -22.92 -72.70
CA ALA A 600 -5.46 -24.36 -72.62
C ALA A 600 -5.74 -24.94 -71.23
N LYS A 601 -5.52 -24.15 -70.16
CA LYS A 601 -5.77 -24.55 -68.78
C LYS A 601 -7.25 -24.66 -68.42
N GLN A 602 -8.08 -23.77 -68.96
CA GLN A 602 -9.54 -23.88 -68.84
C GLN A 602 -10.04 -25.17 -69.51
N VAL A 603 -9.53 -25.49 -70.70
CA VAL A 603 -9.88 -26.73 -71.42
C VAL A 603 -9.43 -27.97 -70.64
N GLU A 604 -8.21 -27.97 -70.10
CA GLU A 604 -7.69 -29.06 -69.27
C GLU A 604 -8.59 -29.32 -68.05
N THR A 605 -8.96 -28.27 -67.33
CA THR A 605 -9.81 -28.36 -66.14
C THR A 605 -11.22 -28.83 -66.48
N LEU A 606 -11.78 -28.36 -67.60
CA LEU A 606 -13.07 -28.79 -68.12
C LEU A 606 -13.07 -30.28 -68.50
N ASN A 607 -12.01 -30.75 -69.15
CA ASN A 607 -11.84 -32.18 -69.46
C ASN A 607 -11.70 -33.04 -68.20
N ARG A 608 -11.00 -32.53 -67.18
CA ARG A 608 -10.91 -33.19 -65.87
C ARG A 608 -12.29 -33.33 -65.22
N LEU A 609 -13.05 -32.22 -65.11
CA LEU A 609 -14.42 -32.24 -64.57
C LEU A 609 -15.32 -33.23 -65.33
N ARG A 610 -15.18 -33.28 -66.67
CA ARG A 610 -15.89 -34.26 -67.48
C ARG A 610 -15.53 -35.70 -67.11
N GLY A 611 -14.24 -36.02 -66.99
CA GLY A 611 -13.78 -37.35 -66.59
C GLY A 611 -14.25 -37.76 -65.21
N GLU A 612 -14.39 -36.81 -64.27
CA GLU A 612 -14.87 -37.05 -62.91
C GLU A 612 -16.39 -37.28 -62.82
N HIS A 613 -17.18 -36.65 -63.69
CA HIS A 613 -18.64 -36.63 -63.60
C HIS A 613 -19.38 -37.46 -64.66
N THR A 614 -18.73 -37.86 -65.75
CA THR A 614 -19.32 -38.74 -66.77
C THR A 614 -19.40 -40.17 -66.23
N LYS A 615 -20.58 -40.62 -65.81
CA LYS A 615 -20.76 -41.95 -65.20
C LYS A 615 -21.34 -43.02 -66.14
N TYR A 616 -22.14 -42.62 -67.13
CA TYR A 616 -23.01 -43.57 -67.87
C TYR A 616 -22.67 -43.71 -69.37
N PHE A 617 -21.79 -42.86 -69.91
CA PHE A 617 -21.44 -42.85 -71.33
C PHE A 617 -19.93 -43.03 -71.49
N SER A 618 -19.45 -44.27 -71.38
CA SER A 618 -18.01 -44.59 -71.44
C SER A 618 -17.49 -44.95 -72.84
N ALA A 619 -18.34 -45.08 -73.86
CA ALA A 619 -17.89 -45.41 -75.21
C ALA A 619 -18.96 -45.11 -76.27
N GLY A 620 -18.74 -44.12 -77.12
CA GLY A 620 -19.59 -43.90 -78.30
C GLY A 620 -19.49 -42.48 -78.84
N GLU A 621 -18.58 -42.30 -79.81
CA GLU A 621 -18.32 -41.09 -80.60
C GLU A 621 -17.81 -39.86 -79.82
N GLU A 622 -16.56 -39.49 -80.08
CA GLU A 622 -16.03 -38.16 -79.79
C GLU A 622 -16.89 -37.13 -80.55
N LEU A 623 -17.97 -36.65 -79.93
CA LEU A 623 -18.56 -35.37 -80.28
C LEU A 623 -17.47 -34.34 -80.06
N GLY A 624 -16.72 -34.03 -81.12
CA GLY A 624 -15.69 -33.01 -81.11
C GLY A 624 -16.31 -31.73 -80.58
N TRP A 625 -15.83 -31.27 -79.43
CA TRP A 625 -16.23 -29.98 -78.90
C TRP A 625 -15.72 -28.97 -79.92
N ASP A 626 -16.61 -28.37 -80.71
CA ASP A 626 -16.19 -27.26 -81.57
C ASP A 626 -15.91 -26.07 -80.67
N THR A 627 -14.67 -26.05 -80.16
CA THR A 627 -14.16 -25.01 -79.29
C THR A 627 -13.98 -23.68 -80.03
N ARG A 628 -14.37 -23.58 -81.32
CA ARG A 628 -14.22 -22.39 -82.16
C ARG A 628 -15.53 -21.62 -82.36
N THR A 629 -16.71 -22.20 -82.10
CA THR A 629 -18.01 -21.53 -82.32
C THR A 629 -18.93 -21.60 -81.10
N TRP A 630 -18.86 -20.59 -80.20
CA TRP A 630 -19.59 -20.64 -78.92
C TRP A 630 -20.78 -19.69 -78.86
N LYS A 631 -21.97 -20.24 -79.14
CA LYS A 631 -23.21 -19.91 -78.44
C LYS A 631 -23.65 -21.17 -77.72
N GLN A 632 -23.88 -21.09 -76.41
CA GLN A 632 -24.45 -22.14 -75.52
C GLN A 632 -24.38 -23.56 -76.12
N VAL A 633 -23.24 -24.24 -75.96
CA VAL A 633 -23.14 -25.65 -76.38
C VAL A 633 -23.84 -26.47 -75.31
N THR A 634 -25.01 -27.01 -75.65
CA THR A 634 -25.72 -28.00 -74.84
C THR A 634 -25.43 -29.36 -75.45
N VAL A 635 -24.46 -30.10 -74.90
CA VAL A 635 -24.23 -31.48 -75.32
C VAL A 635 -25.23 -32.33 -74.54
N THR A 636 -26.24 -32.86 -75.23
CA THR A 636 -27.23 -33.76 -74.63
C THR A 636 -26.98 -35.16 -75.18
N THR A 637 -26.55 -36.09 -74.34
CA THR A 637 -26.47 -37.50 -74.70
C THR A 637 -27.72 -38.20 -74.20
N GLU A 638 -28.61 -38.61 -75.12
CA GLU A 638 -29.78 -39.43 -74.78
C GLU A 638 -29.45 -40.91 -75.03
N ALA A 639 -29.47 -41.72 -73.97
CA ALA A 639 -29.54 -43.16 -74.11
C ALA A 639 -31.01 -43.59 -73.96
N SER A 640 -31.60 -44.15 -75.01
CA SER A 640 -32.83 -44.94 -74.88
C SER A 640 -32.45 -46.35 -74.47
N GLN A 641 -32.64 -46.68 -73.20
CA GLN A 641 -32.46 -48.06 -72.75
C GLN A 641 -33.75 -48.84 -73.01
N TYR A 642 -33.78 -49.63 -74.09
CA TYR A 642 -34.53 -50.89 -74.04
C TYR A 642 -33.64 -51.88 -73.31
N LEU A 643 -33.78 -51.97 -71.98
CA LEU A 643 -33.11 -52.98 -71.18
C LEU A 643 -33.63 -54.37 -71.60
N VAL A 644 -32.78 -55.17 -72.25
CA VAL A 644 -33.07 -56.59 -72.51
C VAL A 644 -31.89 -57.42 -72.01
N GLY A 645 -32.13 -58.27 -71.02
CA GLY A 645 -31.14 -59.24 -70.50
C GLY A 645 -30.39 -58.77 -69.25
N GLN A 646 -29.17 -59.28 -69.06
CA GLN A 646 -28.35 -59.17 -67.83
C GLN A 646 -28.25 -57.74 -67.26
N GLU A 647 -28.31 -56.72 -68.12
CA GLU A 647 -28.26 -55.30 -67.75
C GLU A 647 -29.51 -54.81 -66.99
N ALA A 648 -30.69 -55.43 -67.19
CA ALA A 648 -31.88 -55.15 -66.38
C ALA A 648 -31.70 -55.65 -64.95
N THR A 649 -31.07 -56.81 -64.79
CA THR A 649 -30.76 -57.42 -63.50
C THR A 649 -29.67 -56.63 -62.77
N ASP A 650 -28.65 -56.16 -63.47
CA ASP A 650 -27.60 -55.30 -62.89
C ASP A 650 -28.13 -53.90 -62.53
N HIS A 651 -29.12 -53.39 -63.28
CA HIS A 651 -29.80 -52.13 -62.94
C HIS A 651 -30.71 -52.29 -61.71
N GLU A 652 -31.45 -53.39 -61.59
CA GLU A 652 -32.21 -53.72 -60.37
C GLU A 652 -31.30 -54.00 -59.16
N GLU A 653 -30.16 -54.65 -59.35
CA GLU A 653 -29.19 -54.91 -58.27
C GLU A 653 -28.46 -53.62 -57.85
N MET A 654 -28.21 -52.69 -58.79
CA MET A 654 -27.69 -51.35 -58.51
C MET A 654 -28.72 -50.48 -57.78
N LEU A 655 -30.00 -50.53 -58.18
CA LEU A 655 -31.09 -49.84 -57.48
C LEU A 655 -31.37 -50.45 -56.08
N ALA A 656 -31.14 -51.76 -55.89
CA ALA A 656 -31.21 -52.42 -54.59
C ALA A 656 -29.99 -52.12 -53.68
N ARG A 657 -28.87 -51.66 -54.24
CA ARG A 657 -27.67 -51.23 -53.52
C ARG A 657 -27.59 -49.72 -53.29
N MET A 658 -28.45 -48.93 -53.92
CA MET A 658 -28.64 -47.52 -53.58
C MET A 658 -29.39 -47.43 -52.24
N PRO A 659 -28.86 -46.72 -51.21
CA PRO A 659 -29.62 -46.46 -50.01
C PRO A 659 -30.86 -45.64 -50.38
N LEU A 660 -32.03 -46.26 -50.28
CA LEU A 660 -33.32 -45.57 -50.24
C LEU A 660 -33.40 -44.85 -48.90
N ASP A 661 -32.97 -43.58 -48.86
CA ASP A 661 -33.55 -42.64 -47.91
C ASP A 661 -33.45 -41.20 -48.41
N ILE A 662 -34.50 -40.75 -49.10
CA ILE A 662 -34.88 -39.33 -49.15
C ILE A 662 -36.40 -39.30 -48.98
N SER A 663 -36.89 -39.22 -47.74
CA SER A 663 -37.77 -38.13 -47.31
C SER A 663 -38.28 -38.34 -45.88
N GLU A 664 -37.55 -37.81 -44.91
CA GLU A 664 -38.16 -36.99 -43.87
C GLU A 664 -37.18 -35.89 -43.42
N TRP A 665 -37.71 -34.68 -43.38
CA TRP A 665 -37.02 -33.43 -43.06
C TRP A 665 -37.32 -33.08 -41.59
N PHE A 666 -36.27 -32.71 -40.85
CA PHE A 666 -36.25 -32.05 -39.52
C PHE A 666 -36.69 -32.92 -38.32
N VAL A 667 -35.90 -33.08 -37.25
CA VAL A 667 -35.11 -32.09 -36.49
C VAL A 667 -33.87 -32.79 -35.88
N GLU A 668 -32.66 -32.25 -36.07
CA GLU A 668 -31.75 -31.89 -34.96
C GLU A 668 -30.47 -31.22 -35.47
N SER A 669 -30.14 -30.11 -34.82
CA SER A 669 -28.95 -29.30 -35.01
C SER A 669 -27.71 -30.01 -34.50
N SER A 670 -26.66 -29.98 -35.32
CA SER A 670 -25.30 -30.41 -35.04
C SER A 670 -24.61 -29.62 -33.92
N GLU A 671 -24.08 -30.34 -32.94
CA GLU A 671 -22.73 -30.07 -32.42
C GLU A 671 -21.71 -30.56 -33.46
N SER A 672 -20.79 -29.69 -33.86
CA SER A 672 -19.34 -29.93 -33.74
C SER A 672 -18.58 -28.87 -34.53
N GLU A 673 -17.54 -28.32 -33.91
CA GLU A 673 -16.32 -28.05 -34.66
C GLU A 673 -15.10 -28.29 -33.77
N TRP A 674 -14.13 -28.93 -34.40
CA TRP A 674 -12.85 -29.34 -33.89
C TRP A 674 -11.85 -28.18 -33.82
N GLU A 675 -10.88 -28.40 -32.93
CA GLU A 675 -9.59 -27.77 -32.70
C GLU A 675 -8.91 -27.02 -33.87
N ARG A 676 -8.34 -25.85 -33.53
CA ARG A 676 -6.94 -25.57 -33.85
C ARG A 676 -6.17 -25.04 -32.65
N VAL A 677 -5.13 -25.81 -32.35
CA VAL A 677 -4.07 -25.65 -31.37
C VAL A 677 -3.17 -24.46 -31.72
N TYR A 678 -2.83 -23.64 -30.72
CA TYR A 678 -1.54 -22.96 -30.66
C TYR A 678 -0.86 -23.32 -29.34
N THR A 679 0.22 -24.07 -29.44
CA THR A 679 1.13 -24.42 -28.34
C THR A 679 2.10 -23.27 -28.14
N VAL A 680 2.17 -22.70 -26.93
CA VAL A 680 3.34 -21.96 -26.45
C VAL A 680 3.90 -22.72 -25.26
N HIS A 681 5.08 -23.31 -25.47
CA HIS A 681 5.87 -23.91 -24.40
C HIS A 681 6.56 -22.83 -23.58
N HIS A 682 6.45 -22.91 -22.24
CA HIS A 682 7.55 -22.53 -21.36
C HIS A 682 7.74 -23.57 -20.27
N ARG A 683 8.99 -24.05 -20.17
CA ARG A 683 9.53 -24.95 -19.14
C ARG A 683 9.64 -24.26 -17.78
N PRO A 684 9.68 -25.03 -16.68
CA PRO A 684 9.68 -24.51 -15.32
C PRO A 684 11.10 -24.08 -14.89
N CYS A 685 11.20 -22.97 -14.16
CA CYS A 685 12.34 -22.69 -13.30
C CYS A 685 11.83 -22.65 -11.86
N GLY A 686 12.42 -23.49 -11.01
CA GLY A 686 12.04 -23.62 -9.62
C GLY A 686 12.54 -22.47 -8.75
N SER A 687 11.84 -22.25 -7.64
CA SER A 687 12.46 -21.83 -6.39
C SER A 687 11.46 -22.00 -5.24
N SER A 688 11.92 -22.72 -4.22
CA SER A 688 11.61 -22.65 -2.78
C SER A 688 10.28 -22.03 -2.31
N ARG A 689 9.41 -22.90 -1.78
CA ARG A 689 8.35 -22.56 -0.81
C ARG A 689 8.95 -22.17 0.55
N PRO A 690 8.44 -21.15 1.26
CA PRO A 690 8.46 -21.10 2.72
C PRO A 690 7.17 -21.67 3.31
N LYS A 691 7.31 -22.24 4.51
CA LYS A 691 6.33 -22.93 5.33
C LYS A 691 5.26 -21.94 5.84
N GLY A 692 4.00 -22.17 5.50
CA GLY A 692 2.84 -21.44 6.05
C GLY A 692 1.87 -22.32 6.84
N ASP A 693 2.11 -23.64 6.88
CA ASP A 693 1.16 -24.60 7.47
C ASP A 693 1.40 -24.85 8.98
N ASP A 694 2.54 -24.41 9.53
CA ASP A 694 2.90 -24.65 10.94
C ASP A 694 2.28 -23.61 11.91
N GLU A 695 2.00 -22.39 11.45
CA GLU A 695 1.43 -21.32 12.30
C GLU A 695 -0.08 -21.49 12.55
N LEU A 696 -0.81 -22.06 11.59
CA LEU A 696 -2.26 -22.34 11.72
C LEU A 696 -2.55 -23.50 12.68
N ARG A 697 -1.66 -24.49 12.76
CA ARG A 697 -1.76 -25.60 13.73
C ARG A 697 -1.55 -25.13 15.17
N TRP A 698 -0.79 -24.06 15.38
CA TRP A 698 -0.56 -23.50 16.71
C TRP A 698 -1.78 -22.73 17.23
N ILE A 699 -2.47 -21.99 16.34
CA ILE A 699 -3.70 -21.26 16.66
C ILE A 699 -4.87 -22.23 16.93
N GLU A 700 -5.01 -23.29 16.13
CA GLU A 700 -6.03 -24.33 16.38
C GLU A 700 -5.76 -25.13 17.65
N ALA A 701 -4.49 -25.32 18.04
CA ALA A 701 -4.12 -25.96 19.30
C ALA A 701 -4.38 -25.07 20.53
N ALA A 702 -4.15 -23.76 20.42
CA ALA A 702 -4.45 -22.79 21.48
C ALA A 702 -5.95 -22.66 21.74
N VAL A 703 -6.78 -22.68 20.68
CA VAL A 703 -8.25 -22.64 20.80
C VAL A 703 -8.79 -23.92 21.45
N LYS A 704 -8.26 -25.10 21.08
CA LYS A 704 -8.65 -26.39 21.70
C LYS A 704 -8.19 -26.53 23.15
N ALA A 705 -7.13 -25.85 23.57
CA ALA A 705 -6.64 -25.88 24.95
C ALA A 705 -7.54 -25.07 25.91
N GLU A 706 -8.34 -24.13 25.41
CA GLU A 706 -9.22 -23.28 26.23
C GLU A 706 -10.68 -23.77 26.35
N GLU A 707 -11.13 -24.75 25.56
CA GLU A 707 -12.51 -25.29 25.61
C GLU A 707 -12.89 -25.93 26.97
N GLY A 708 -11.95 -26.04 27.92
CA GLY A 708 -12.15 -26.54 29.27
C GLY A 708 -12.37 -25.49 30.38
N LYS A 709 -12.36 -24.18 30.09
CA LYS A 709 -12.58 -23.14 31.12
C LYS A 709 -13.52 -22.06 30.58
N THR A 710 -14.55 -21.69 31.35
CA THR A 710 -15.52 -20.64 30.98
C THR A 710 -14.84 -19.28 30.80
N PRO A 711 -14.67 -18.78 29.56
CA PRO A 711 -14.09 -17.46 29.33
C PRO A 711 -15.17 -16.39 29.49
N SER A 712 -14.76 -15.15 29.78
CA SER A 712 -15.70 -14.04 29.75
C SER A 712 -16.26 -13.86 28.32
N ARG A 713 -17.55 -13.53 28.23
CA ARG A 713 -18.31 -13.41 26.98
C ARG A 713 -17.63 -12.56 25.89
N ALA A 714 -16.85 -11.56 26.28
CA ALA A 714 -16.13 -10.68 25.37
C ALA A 714 -15.01 -11.38 24.58
N VAL A 715 -14.27 -12.31 25.21
CA VAL A 715 -13.18 -13.06 24.56
C VAL A 715 -13.74 -14.06 23.55
N ALA A 716 -14.86 -14.70 23.88
CA ALA A 716 -15.57 -15.62 22.99
C ALA A 716 -16.26 -14.92 21.81
N GLU A 717 -16.58 -13.63 21.92
CA GLU A 717 -17.11 -12.82 20.82
C GLU A 717 -16.00 -12.37 19.86
N ILE A 718 -14.84 -11.93 20.38
CA ILE A 718 -13.68 -11.54 19.55
C ILE A 718 -13.10 -12.72 18.76
N ALA A 719 -12.98 -13.90 19.39
CA ALA A 719 -12.49 -15.11 18.71
C ALA A 719 -13.44 -15.57 17.57
N ARG A 720 -14.76 -15.37 17.75
CA ARG A 720 -15.78 -15.70 16.76
C ARG A 720 -15.74 -14.76 15.56
N ASP A 721 -15.55 -13.46 15.81
CA ASP A 721 -15.47 -12.45 14.75
C ASP A 721 -14.20 -12.61 13.90
N LEU A 722 -13.06 -12.98 14.51
CA LEU A 722 -11.83 -13.28 13.78
C LEU A 722 -11.94 -14.56 12.93
N ALA A 723 -12.65 -15.59 13.43
CA ALA A 723 -12.93 -16.80 12.66
C ALA A 723 -13.89 -16.54 11.47
N GLU A 724 -14.88 -15.67 11.64
CA GLU A 724 -15.80 -15.26 10.57
C GLU A 724 -15.06 -14.49 9.46
N VAL A 725 -14.13 -13.59 9.83
CA VAL A 725 -13.26 -12.85 8.88
C VAL A 725 -12.33 -13.78 8.11
N ALA A 726 -11.75 -14.79 8.78
CA ALA A 726 -10.91 -15.81 8.13
C ALA A 726 -11.73 -16.72 7.18
N ARG A 727 -13.00 -17.00 7.52
CA ARG A 727 -13.91 -17.78 6.66
C ARG A 727 -14.35 -17.01 5.42
N LEU A 728 -14.61 -15.70 5.56
CA LEU A 728 -15.04 -14.82 4.46
C LEU A 728 -13.90 -14.54 3.46
N THR A 729 -12.65 -14.56 3.89
CA THR A 729 -11.48 -14.34 3.03
C THR A 729 -11.04 -15.59 2.24
N LYS A 730 -11.51 -16.80 2.60
CA LYS A 730 -11.21 -18.06 1.90
C LYS A 730 -12.08 -18.30 0.65
N GLY A 731 -13.12 -17.49 0.41
CA GLY A 731 -14.07 -17.65 -0.70
C GLY A 731 -13.60 -17.19 -2.09
N ALA A 732 -12.37 -16.69 -2.22
CA ALA A 732 -11.86 -16.15 -3.49
C ALA A 732 -10.50 -16.77 -3.84
N LYS A 733 -10.49 -18.03 -4.30
CA LYS A 733 -9.42 -18.60 -5.13
C LYS A 733 -9.78 -20.00 -5.66
N GLY A 734 -9.99 -20.08 -6.98
CA GLY A 734 -9.80 -21.27 -7.79
C GLY A 734 -10.98 -22.24 -7.89
N GLY A 735 -11.71 -22.19 -9.00
CA GLY A 735 -12.64 -23.25 -9.41
C GLY A 735 -13.61 -22.82 -10.49
N HIS A 736 -13.41 -23.31 -11.72
CA HIS A 736 -14.41 -23.24 -12.78
C HIS A 736 -15.65 -24.04 -12.35
N GLY A 737 -16.78 -23.35 -12.20
CA GLY A 737 -18.07 -23.95 -11.92
C GLY A 737 -19.20 -23.01 -12.33
N THR A 738 -19.92 -23.35 -13.38
CA THR A 738 -21.07 -22.59 -13.88
C THR A 738 -22.26 -22.81 -12.94
N ILE A 739 -22.61 -21.82 -12.11
CA ILE A 739 -23.84 -21.85 -11.30
C ILE A 739 -24.92 -21.05 -12.04
N ARG A 740 -25.96 -21.78 -12.47
CA ARG A 740 -27.19 -21.22 -13.06
C ARG A 740 -28.05 -20.70 -11.91
N LEU A 741 -28.20 -19.37 -11.79
CA LEU A 741 -29.08 -18.73 -10.80
C LEU A 741 -30.44 -18.41 -11.44
N GLU A 742 -31.48 -19.12 -11.01
CA GLU A 742 -32.86 -18.75 -11.29
C GLU A 742 -33.26 -17.48 -10.53
N LYS A 743 -33.92 -16.57 -11.26
CA LYS A 743 -34.57 -15.38 -10.72
C LYS A 743 -35.66 -15.77 -9.72
N ARG A 744 -35.52 -15.31 -8.47
CA ARG A 744 -36.68 -15.00 -7.61
C ARG A 744 -36.62 -13.57 -7.13
N HIS A 745 -37.72 -12.85 -7.39
CA HIS A 745 -37.98 -11.49 -6.96
C HIS A 745 -38.03 -11.37 -5.43
N GLY A 746 -37.41 -10.31 -4.90
CA GLY A 746 -37.60 -9.86 -3.53
C GLY A 746 -36.67 -8.69 -3.20
N ARG A 747 -37.22 -7.47 -3.19
CA ARG A 747 -36.50 -6.23 -2.83
C ARG A 747 -36.03 -6.29 -1.37
N TYR A 748 -34.73 -6.07 -1.14
CA TYR A 748 -34.19 -5.54 0.13
C TYR A 748 -32.95 -4.68 -0.16
N PRO A 749 -32.83 -3.44 0.37
CA PRO A 749 -31.80 -2.50 -0.06
C PRO A 749 -30.49 -2.67 0.72
N TRP A 750 -29.44 -3.04 0.00
CA TRP A 750 -28.06 -3.17 0.47
C TRP A 750 -27.46 -1.85 1.02
N GLN A 751 -28.06 -0.71 0.69
CA GLN A 751 -27.61 0.62 1.12
C GLN A 751 -27.75 0.84 2.64
N LYS A 752 -28.79 0.32 3.29
CA LYS A 752 -29.03 0.56 4.72
C LYS A 752 -28.07 -0.22 5.64
N ARG A 753 -27.55 -1.37 5.17
CA ARG A 753 -26.49 -2.11 5.89
C ARG A 753 -25.12 -1.45 5.72
N ARG A 754 -24.83 -0.86 4.55
CA ARG A 754 -23.59 -0.11 4.32
C ARG A 754 -23.55 1.19 5.12
N GLU A 755 -24.66 1.92 5.21
CA GLU A 755 -24.79 3.10 6.06
C GLU A 755 -24.69 2.76 7.55
N ASN A 756 -25.31 1.67 8.01
CA ASN A 756 -25.17 1.24 9.40
C ASN A 756 -23.74 0.75 9.74
N LEU A 757 -23.04 0.13 8.78
CA LEU A 757 -21.64 -0.27 8.95
C LEU A 757 -20.70 0.95 8.99
N LEU A 758 -20.96 1.95 8.13
CA LEU A 758 -20.18 3.20 8.10
C LEU A 758 -20.47 4.05 9.35
N ASN A 759 -21.72 4.08 9.84
CA ASN A 759 -22.07 4.78 11.09
C ASN A 759 -21.55 4.07 12.34
N MET A 760 -21.38 2.74 12.32
CA MET A 760 -20.67 1.99 13.37
C MET A 760 -19.16 2.24 13.36
N LEU A 761 -18.56 2.41 12.18
CA LEU A 761 -17.12 2.61 12.02
C LEU A 761 -16.68 4.07 12.20
N HIS A 762 -17.60 5.03 12.08
CA HIS A 762 -17.33 6.46 12.32
C HIS A 762 -17.38 6.89 13.79
N GLY A 763 -17.68 5.98 14.73
CA GLY A 763 -17.87 6.30 16.14
C GLY A 763 -16.85 5.70 17.11
N ILE A 764 -15.78 5.08 16.62
CA ILE A 764 -14.73 4.51 17.49
C ILE A 764 -13.41 5.20 17.13
N GLU A 765 -13.04 6.22 17.90
CA GLU A 765 -11.69 6.77 17.85
C GLU A 765 -10.71 5.74 18.44
N GLU A 766 -9.59 5.49 17.76
CA GLU A 766 -8.54 4.49 18.12
C GLU A 766 -8.06 4.56 19.58
N TYR A 767 -8.30 5.68 20.27
CA TYR A 767 -7.84 5.92 21.64
C TYR A 767 -8.77 5.38 22.74
N GLU A 768 -10.07 5.17 22.49
CA GLU A 768 -11.01 4.63 23.50
C GLU A 768 -10.77 3.14 23.80
N VAL A 769 -10.21 2.40 22.84
CA VAL A 769 -9.84 0.98 23.02
C VAL A 769 -8.61 0.86 23.91
N ILE A 770 -7.66 1.79 23.80
CA ILE A 770 -6.40 1.78 24.56
C ILE A 770 -6.64 2.18 26.03
N ASP A 771 -7.48 3.19 26.29
CA ASP A 771 -7.82 3.60 27.66
C ASP A 771 -8.61 2.51 28.41
N ARG A 772 -9.52 1.79 27.73
CA ARG A 772 -10.22 0.62 28.31
C ARG A 772 -9.32 -0.58 28.58
N ILE A 773 -8.23 -0.74 27.82
CA ILE A 773 -7.22 -1.77 28.06
C ILE A 773 -6.34 -1.41 29.28
N MET A 774 -6.08 -0.12 29.50
CA MET A 774 -5.25 0.35 30.63
C MET A 774 -5.98 0.38 31.99
N GLU A 775 -7.32 0.43 32.02
CA GLU A 775 -8.11 0.40 33.26
C GLU A 775 -8.32 -1.02 33.85
N LEU A 776 -7.99 -2.10 33.13
CA LEU A 776 -8.16 -3.48 33.59
C LEU A 776 -6.95 -3.96 34.41
N ARG A 777 -7.00 -3.73 35.72
CA ARG A 777 -5.98 -4.17 36.69
C ARG A 777 -6.16 -5.65 37.12
N ILE A 778 -5.86 -6.65 36.30
CA ILE A 778 -5.74 -8.06 36.74
C ILE A 778 -4.79 -8.91 35.85
N GLY A 779 -3.74 -9.50 36.46
CA GLY A 779 -3.18 -10.83 36.09
C GLY A 779 -2.10 -10.94 35.00
N SER A 780 -1.06 -11.73 35.27
CA SER A 780 0.21 -11.92 34.52
C SER A 780 0.13 -12.67 33.17
N ASP A 781 -1.05 -13.07 32.70
CA ASP A 781 -1.17 -13.92 31.50
C ASP A 781 -1.44 -13.15 30.19
N LEU A 782 -1.50 -11.81 30.26
CA LEU A 782 -1.75 -10.93 29.10
C LEU A 782 -0.46 -10.54 28.34
N ASP A 783 0.72 -10.73 28.95
CA ASP A 783 2.01 -10.28 28.39
C ASP A 783 2.37 -11.01 27.08
N ALA A 784 2.00 -12.29 26.93
CA ALA A 784 2.25 -13.04 25.70
C ALA A 784 1.39 -12.56 24.52
N VAL A 785 0.17 -12.09 24.80
CA VAL A 785 -0.77 -11.56 23.79
C VAL A 785 -0.38 -10.15 23.37
N ILE A 786 0.07 -9.33 24.33
CA ILE A 786 0.61 -7.98 24.06
C ILE A 786 1.91 -8.06 23.25
N VAL A 787 2.82 -8.98 23.59
CA VAL A 787 4.06 -9.19 22.83
C VAL A 787 3.78 -9.68 21.41
N GLY A 788 2.79 -10.56 21.22
CA GLY A 788 2.35 -11.00 19.89
C GLY A 788 1.71 -9.88 19.04
N ALA A 789 0.88 -9.03 19.66
CA ALA A 789 0.26 -7.88 18.99
C ALA A 789 1.27 -6.77 18.66
N MET A 790 2.25 -6.54 19.53
CA MET A 790 3.34 -5.56 19.30
C MET A 790 4.30 -6.04 18.21
N ALA A 791 4.64 -7.34 18.15
CA ALA A 791 5.48 -7.90 17.09
C ALA A 791 4.81 -7.83 15.70
N TRP A 792 3.48 -7.97 15.65
CA TRP A 792 2.69 -7.80 14.42
C TRP A 792 2.65 -6.32 13.97
N LEU A 793 2.52 -5.37 14.91
CA LEU A 793 2.56 -3.93 14.63
C LEU A 793 3.96 -3.41 14.22
N ASP A 794 5.04 -3.92 14.81
CA ASP A 794 6.43 -3.57 14.47
C ASP A 794 6.82 -4.06 13.08
N SER A 795 6.22 -5.15 12.58
CA SER A 795 6.46 -5.66 11.23
C SER A 795 6.00 -4.73 10.09
N ARG A 796 5.29 -3.62 10.40
CA ARG A 796 4.67 -2.71 9.42
C ARG A 796 5.09 -1.24 9.49
N ARG A 797 6.11 -0.86 10.28
CA ARG A 797 6.62 0.53 10.27
C ARG A 797 8.14 0.60 10.16
N LEU A 798 8.62 1.32 9.15
CA LEU A 798 9.98 1.82 9.03
C LEU A 798 10.04 3.30 9.42
N SER A 799 11.13 3.65 10.11
CA SER A 799 11.71 4.97 10.42
C SER A 799 11.05 5.84 11.51
N VAL A 800 11.68 5.84 12.69
CA VAL A 800 11.56 6.89 13.72
C VAL A 800 12.89 7.65 13.80
N VAL A 801 12.82 8.97 13.62
CA VAL A 801 13.91 9.91 13.90
C VAL A 801 13.86 10.27 15.38
N SER A 802 14.96 10.07 16.10
CA SER A 802 15.11 10.46 17.51
C SER A 802 15.60 11.92 17.65
N PRO A 803 15.09 12.72 18.61
CA PRO A 803 15.65 14.03 18.94
C PRO A 803 16.82 13.92 19.93
N THR A 804 17.93 14.57 19.61
CA THR A 804 19.15 14.63 20.42
C THR A 804 19.07 15.70 21.52
N ARG A 805 19.49 15.30 22.72
CA ARG A 805 19.67 16.12 23.94
C ARG A 805 21.04 16.79 23.88
N LYS A 806 21.17 18.09 24.16
CA LYS A 806 22.47 18.77 24.38
C LYS A 806 22.68 19.05 25.85
N THR A 807 23.84 18.65 26.35
CA THR A 807 24.39 18.95 27.68
C THR A 807 25.01 20.36 27.70
N ALA A 808 24.91 21.02 28.84
CA ALA A 808 25.62 22.25 29.18
C ALA A 808 26.98 21.91 29.79
N ASP A 809 28.00 22.72 29.50
CA ASP A 809 29.29 22.69 30.19
C ASP A 809 29.45 23.88 31.14
N PRO A 810 30.25 23.75 32.22
CA PRO A 810 30.39 24.73 33.28
C PRO A 810 31.46 25.79 32.99
N ALA A 811 31.37 26.90 33.73
CA ALA A 811 32.34 28.00 33.74
C ALA A 811 33.64 27.63 34.47
N THR A 812 34.80 28.06 33.96
CA THR A 812 35.91 28.61 34.78
C THR A 812 36.89 29.45 33.93
N GLU A 813 37.49 30.44 34.58
CA GLU A 813 38.30 31.56 34.11
C GLU A 813 39.72 31.20 33.61
N ALA A 814 40.24 31.95 32.64
CA ALA A 814 41.62 32.46 32.64
C ALA A 814 41.86 33.49 31.52
N THR A 815 42.36 34.65 31.93
CA THR A 815 42.90 35.79 31.18
C THR A 815 44.03 35.45 30.20
N VAL A 816 44.13 36.19 29.08
CA VAL A 816 45.33 36.98 28.64
C VAL A 816 44.94 37.83 27.41
N ALA A 817 45.45 39.06 27.41
CA ALA A 817 45.15 40.19 26.53
C ALA A 817 45.61 40.05 25.07
N ASN A 818 44.88 40.69 24.15
CA ASN A 818 45.41 41.74 23.26
C ASN A 818 44.30 42.32 22.36
N GLU A 819 44.09 43.62 22.50
CA GLU A 819 43.35 44.53 21.60
C GLU A 819 44.37 45.41 20.83
N PRO A 820 44.00 46.24 19.83
CA PRO A 820 42.70 46.37 19.14
C PRO A 820 42.82 46.50 17.60
N ALA A 821 41.67 46.43 16.90
CA ALA A 821 41.38 47.31 15.77
C ALA A 821 39.87 47.52 15.59
N GLU A 822 39.54 48.78 15.33
CA GLU A 822 38.25 49.47 15.40
C GLU A 822 37.12 48.99 14.46
N GLY A 823 35.88 49.23 14.90
CA GLY A 823 34.86 49.84 14.04
C GLY A 823 33.62 49.00 13.74
N VAL A 824 32.52 49.29 14.44
CA VAL A 824 31.18 49.68 13.93
C VAL A 824 30.16 49.44 15.05
N THR A 825 29.58 50.53 15.55
CA THR A 825 28.55 50.56 16.58
C THR A 825 27.16 50.50 15.98
N ASP A 826 26.46 49.38 16.17
CA ASP A 826 25.00 49.30 15.99
C ASP A 826 24.30 49.22 17.35
N LYS A 827 23.25 50.04 17.48
CA LYS A 827 22.40 50.20 18.67
C LYS A 827 21.75 48.86 19.09
N PRO A 828 21.54 48.60 20.39
CA PRO A 828 20.83 47.41 20.84
C PRO A 828 19.35 47.51 20.44
N SER A 829 18.93 46.63 19.55
CA SER A 829 17.53 46.37 19.25
C SER A 829 16.85 45.74 20.48
N GLU A 830 15.61 46.15 20.72
CA GLU A 830 14.75 45.63 21.78
C GLU A 830 14.75 44.11 21.79
N LYS A 831 14.89 43.52 22.99
CA LYS A 831 14.83 42.07 23.21
C LYS A 831 13.50 41.53 22.68
N ALA A 832 13.51 41.00 21.47
CA ALA A 832 12.40 40.20 20.93
C ALA A 832 12.23 38.97 21.84
N GLY A 833 11.23 39.02 22.72
CA GLY A 833 10.85 37.88 23.55
C GLY A 833 10.55 36.67 22.68
N VAL A 834 10.92 35.47 23.14
CA VAL A 834 10.60 34.23 22.42
C VAL A 834 9.09 34.05 22.44
N VAL A 835 8.49 33.92 21.26
CA VAL A 835 7.06 33.61 21.12
C VAL A 835 6.87 32.13 21.43
N PHE A 836 5.99 31.84 22.40
CA PHE A 836 5.56 30.48 22.73
C PHE A 836 4.21 30.20 22.08
N THR A 837 4.07 29.03 21.45
CA THR A 837 2.82 28.61 20.79
C THR A 837 2.01 27.73 21.72
N TYR A 838 0.77 28.10 22.01
CA TYR A 838 -0.16 27.23 22.75
C TYR A 838 -0.63 26.07 21.86
N LEU A 839 -0.58 24.83 22.36
CA LEU A 839 -0.91 23.62 21.60
C LEU A 839 -2.28 23.01 21.97
N GLY A 840 -3.05 23.65 22.84
CA GLY A 840 -4.30 23.08 23.34
C GLY A 840 -4.10 22.12 24.53
N LYS A 841 -5.14 21.33 24.81
CA LYS A 841 -5.17 20.35 25.90
C LYS A 841 -4.79 18.97 25.34
N ILE A 842 -3.62 18.45 25.73
CA ILE A 842 -3.09 17.16 25.27
C ILE A 842 -2.85 16.27 26.50
N GLY A 843 -3.58 15.15 26.60
CA GLY A 843 -3.51 14.24 27.75
C GLY A 843 -3.99 14.88 29.06
N GLY A 844 -5.04 15.70 29.02
CA GLY A 844 -5.61 16.35 30.20
C GLY A 844 -4.91 17.64 30.66
N HIS A 845 -3.72 17.94 30.13
CA HIS A 845 -2.92 19.12 30.51
C HIS A 845 -2.85 20.15 29.38
N LEU A 846 -2.82 21.44 29.72
CA LEU A 846 -2.58 22.53 28.77
C LEU A 846 -1.11 22.53 28.36
N ARG A 847 -0.79 22.41 27.07
CA ARG A 847 0.60 22.35 26.59
C ARG A 847 0.99 23.57 25.77
N PHE A 848 2.29 23.87 25.76
CA PHE A 848 2.90 24.91 24.94
C PHE A 848 4.13 24.38 24.20
N ARG A 849 4.53 25.06 23.11
CA ARG A 849 5.74 24.81 22.34
C ARG A 849 6.63 26.05 22.30
N CYS A 850 7.89 25.88 22.69
CA CYS A 850 8.93 26.90 22.51
C CYS A 850 9.48 26.87 21.08
N GLY A 851 10.02 27.99 20.58
CA GLY A 851 10.76 28.04 19.32
C GLY A 851 11.99 27.11 19.23
N CYS A 852 12.47 26.56 20.35
CA CYS A 852 13.49 25.48 20.37
C CYS A 852 12.90 24.06 20.16
N ALA A 853 11.63 23.96 19.79
CA ALA A 853 10.84 22.73 19.63
C ALA A 853 10.55 21.94 20.93
N PHE A 854 10.98 22.42 22.10
CA PHE A 854 10.59 21.84 23.39
C PHE A 854 9.09 22.03 23.64
N THR A 855 8.43 20.97 24.08
CA THR A 855 6.99 20.93 24.37
C THR A 855 6.78 20.48 25.80
N ASP A 856 6.02 21.23 26.59
CA ASP A 856 5.75 20.89 27.99
C ASP A 856 4.31 21.23 28.39
N ALA A 857 3.89 20.69 29.53
CA ALA A 857 2.65 21.05 30.20
C ALA A 857 2.83 22.30 31.06
N LEU A 858 1.84 23.19 31.03
CA LEU A 858 1.71 24.23 32.04
C LEU A 858 1.44 23.58 33.39
N THR A 859 2.09 24.09 34.43
CA THR A 859 1.74 23.73 35.81
C THR A 859 0.29 24.13 36.11
N LYS A 860 -0.31 23.55 37.16
CA LYS A 860 -1.69 23.86 37.55
C LYS A 860 -1.93 25.36 37.75
N THR A 861 -0.96 26.06 38.35
CA THR A 861 -1.00 27.51 38.59
C THR A 861 -0.86 28.31 37.30
N GLU A 862 0.04 27.91 36.39
CA GLU A 862 0.21 28.57 35.09
C GLU A 862 -1.00 28.36 34.17
N ALA A 863 -1.58 27.17 34.18
CA ALA A 863 -2.81 26.84 33.46
C ALA A 863 -4.00 27.68 33.95
N GLN A 864 -4.10 27.86 35.28
CA GLN A 864 -5.11 28.72 35.88
C GLN A 864 -4.88 30.20 35.52
N ASN A 865 -3.63 30.68 35.59
CA ASN A 865 -3.27 32.03 35.15
C ASN A 865 -3.56 32.28 33.65
N LEU A 866 -3.28 31.30 32.77
CA LEU A 866 -3.63 31.38 31.35
C LEU A 866 -5.15 31.41 31.14
N GLY A 867 -5.91 30.70 31.98
CA GLY A 867 -7.36 30.74 32.02
C GLY A 867 -7.92 32.10 32.43
N ASP A 868 -7.39 32.67 33.52
CA ASP A 868 -7.87 33.89 34.16
C ASP A 868 -7.42 35.17 33.44
N LYS A 869 -6.17 35.20 32.96
CA LYS A 869 -5.52 36.41 32.41
C LYS A 869 -5.35 36.38 30.89
N GLY A 870 -5.72 35.28 30.22
CA GLY A 870 -5.53 35.09 28.78
C GLY A 870 -4.06 35.00 28.34
N SER A 871 -3.11 35.08 29.27
CA SER A 871 -1.68 34.89 29.02
C SER A 871 -0.95 34.47 30.29
N VAL A 872 0.19 33.80 30.15
CA VAL A 872 1.08 33.43 31.26
C VAL A 872 2.54 33.52 30.82
N GLU A 873 3.39 34.08 31.67
CA GLU A 873 4.85 34.04 31.49
C GLU A 873 5.38 32.70 31.95
N ILE A 874 6.23 32.09 31.12
CA ILE A 874 6.85 30.81 31.38
C ILE A 874 8.32 30.84 30.97
N THR A 875 9.13 30.00 31.63
CA THR A 875 10.52 29.73 31.26
C THR A 875 10.60 28.38 30.59
N CYS A 876 11.10 28.31 29.35
CA CYS A 876 11.26 27.04 28.65
C CYS A 876 12.29 26.16 29.37
N PRO A 877 11.94 24.95 29.86
CA PRO A 877 12.92 24.06 30.51
C PRO A 877 14.02 23.60 29.55
N GLY A 878 13.73 23.50 28.25
CA GLY A 878 14.68 23.06 27.25
C GLY A 878 15.74 24.10 26.86
N CYS A 879 15.47 25.41 26.96
CA CYS A 879 16.42 26.45 26.54
C CYS A 879 16.60 27.63 27.51
N GLY A 880 15.91 27.63 28.66
CA GLY A 880 16.02 28.66 29.70
C GLY A 880 15.46 30.04 29.32
N LYS A 881 14.87 30.21 28.13
CA LYS A 881 14.32 31.49 27.69
C LYS A 881 12.94 31.73 28.30
N ASN A 882 12.71 32.95 28.78
CA ASN A 882 11.40 33.43 29.22
C ASN A 882 10.57 33.91 28.04
N GLY A 883 9.26 33.71 28.09
CA GLY A 883 8.32 34.34 27.18
C GLY A 883 6.87 34.10 27.58
N ILE A 884 5.96 34.63 26.78
CA ILE A 884 4.54 34.71 27.11
C ILE A 884 3.78 33.72 26.23
N VAL A 885 3.05 32.79 26.85
CA VAL A 885 2.01 32.01 26.17
C VAL A 885 0.73 32.85 26.21
N LYS A 886 0.19 33.20 25.05
CA LYS A 886 -1.11 33.87 24.94
C LYS A 886 -2.17 32.85 24.53
N LYS A 887 -3.36 32.97 25.10
CA LYS A 887 -4.56 32.24 24.69
C LYS A 887 -5.03 32.90 23.38
N GLY A 888 -4.62 32.34 22.24
CA GLY A 888 -4.92 32.89 20.91
C GLY A 888 -5.21 31.77 19.91
N ASP A 889 -6.14 32.07 19.00
CA ASP A 889 -6.88 31.18 18.09
C ASP A 889 -6.00 30.15 17.35
N ALA A 890 -5.97 28.93 17.86
CA ALA A 890 -5.40 27.75 17.21
C ALA A 890 -6.51 26.73 16.97
#